data_AF-A0A150QZ97-F1
#
_entry.id   AF-A0A150QZ97-F1
#
_cell.length_a   1.000
_cell.length_b   1.000
_cell.length_c   1.000
_cell.angle_alpha   90.00
_cell.angle_beta   90.00
_cell.angle_gamma   90.00
#
_symmetry.space_group_name_H-M   'P 1'
#
loop_
_entity.id
_entity.type
_entity.pdbx_description
1 polymer ?
#
loop_
_entity_poly.entity_id
_entity_poly.type
_entity_poly.pdbx_seq_one_letter_code
_entity_poly.pdbx_strand_id
1 'polypeptide(L)'
;MRQFTFLACLSPLALTLLAVTGCGGFAPETEADPFIDDEPDAAEPSGPAAKPAAVMPGPVVALTAIQREKAPLLAELMDSAPLRFRADLIANPSPASRVAEASAVLIDAEAASADDIRSYASLLRAARLAGVPVILENARDAEKVALALGIGMSAQVVYAAPSPGGQHFDVRVFGDVTGEETEEHSSVRLPASAKARYARMTADERAELGKKLERSEAELDALFDAAPEAEPITIDAKPRIASRSEVAQAALPARGELLAEIKGLLADHKTHALAQIVTEPLPEGTYRSYNVTPTSINWECGDDGQRSVIDRNFTVTLLASNAPEGKYVVLAGNGTQYNPGGLKWNSGNNRGYFQEALQHSIRPLSGGLSPYAHRPHSANESSTFTTSNGFSVGAGVGADGPSTSFSFNVSEQASQSLNDFDVIDFSSGSIFGWQYKLASVSGHPYKKWEDLHNDTWGGLYGLPNLAKSTLTDEYEGIYAASLQDQSLYSVENVNLQSVRHTWVSHDYVLWEEIKTTSCGKAAGSVVTVDLSSVNVAKLGTIPFRETFDQGVASSVWTEINEGITDSSPSWRGGGGAATETGSAFDYPQTAADGAVDMRGTYLVAPDTAFGQGALSAKIYAGDPDGFGLMYAINDTGSSYYRVMFDASLSVARLVRVDNGVFTELAVNTSYVPPQNTWMTVRVEREGTTHRIKVNDQLVLAVPNEATYAWGSVALFSWAMSDVRFDDVTITTL
;
A
#
# COMPACT_ATOMS: atom_id res chain seq x y z
N MET A 1 -33.13 -55.14 15.96
CA MET A 1 -33.35 -54.41 14.69
C MET A 1 -32.10 -53.57 14.45
N ARG A 2 -31.01 -54.19 13.99
CA ARG A 2 -30.53 -54.37 12.58
C ARG A 2 -29.98 -53.04 12.02
N GLN A 3 -28.70 -52.85 11.66
CA GLN A 3 -27.50 -53.68 11.40
C GLN A 3 -26.25 -52.76 11.58
N PHE A 4 -25.13 -53.13 12.22
CA PHE A 4 -23.95 -53.92 11.75
C PHE A 4 -23.31 -53.34 10.46
N THR A 5 -22.00 -53.11 10.28
CA THR A 5 -20.86 -54.08 10.30
C THR A 5 -19.52 -53.37 9.96
N PHE A 6 -18.42 -53.62 10.74
CA PHE A 6 -16.97 -53.85 10.41
C PHE A 6 -16.13 -52.90 9.50
N LEU A 7 -14.77 -52.90 9.39
CA LEU A 7 -13.58 -53.72 9.76
C LEU A 7 -12.33 -52.78 9.56
N ALA A 8 -11.41 -52.58 10.52
CA ALA A 8 -10.04 -53.11 10.66
C ALA A 8 -9.07 -53.20 9.44
N CYS A 9 -7.75 -53.01 9.74
CA CYS A 9 -6.49 -53.16 8.96
C CYS A 9 -5.84 -51.82 8.50
N LEU A 10 -4.55 -51.48 8.65
CA LEU A 10 -3.29 -52.15 9.04
C LEU A 10 -2.25 -51.06 9.44
N SER A 11 -1.40 -51.34 10.45
CA SER A 11 -0.08 -50.70 10.72
C SER A 11 1.01 -51.43 9.86
N PRO A 12 2.34 -51.11 9.79
CA PRO A 12 3.18 -50.29 10.71
C PRO A 12 4.42 -49.52 10.12
N LEU A 13 5.13 -48.83 11.03
CA LEU A 13 6.58 -48.58 11.17
C LEU A 13 7.48 -48.18 9.97
N ALA A 14 8.26 -47.11 10.18
CA ALA A 14 9.71 -47.15 9.96
C ALA A 14 10.46 -46.29 10.99
N LEU A 15 11.26 -46.99 11.79
CA LEU A 15 12.22 -46.52 12.78
C LEU A 15 13.60 -46.55 12.11
N THR A 16 14.39 -45.48 12.17
CA THR A 16 15.84 -45.59 11.95
C THR A 16 16.60 -44.76 12.98
N LEU A 17 17.31 -45.51 13.82
CA LEU A 17 18.24 -45.11 14.85
C LEU A 17 19.64 -44.94 14.21
N LEU A 18 20.40 -43.91 14.58
CA LEU A 18 21.86 -43.96 14.57
C LEU A 18 22.42 -42.95 15.56
N ALA A 19 22.89 -43.48 16.69
CA ALA A 19 23.72 -42.80 17.67
C ALA A 19 25.15 -43.35 17.53
N VAL A 20 26.17 -42.48 17.45
CA VAL A 20 27.56 -42.79 17.83
C VAL A 20 28.26 -41.52 18.37
N THR A 21 28.37 -41.48 19.69
CA THR A 21 29.48 -41.06 20.58
C THR A 21 30.40 -39.88 20.26
N GLY A 22 30.59 -39.02 21.27
CA GLY A 22 31.77 -38.16 21.43
C GLY A 22 31.82 -37.46 22.79
N CYS A 23 32.31 -38.17 23.82
CA CYS A 23 32.58 -37.65 25.18
C CYS A 23 33.91 -36.89 25.27
N GLY A 24 33.97 -35.95 26.23
CA GLY A 24 35.19 -35.49 26.93
C GLY A 24 35.34 -33.97 26.91
N GLY A 25 35.51 -33.24 28.01
CA GLY A 25 35.67 -33.57 29.42
C GLY A 25 36.02 -32.28 30.20
N PHE A 26 35.50 -32.17 31.42
CA PHE A 26 35.86 -31.25 32.53
C PHE A 26 37.38 -31.27 32.81
N ALA A 27 38.10 -30.32 33.44
CA ALA A 27 37.93 -29.23 34.43
C ALA A 27 39.37 -28.63 34.67
N PRO A 28 39.74 -27.89 35.74
CA PRO A 28 39.14 -26.80 36.53
C PRO A 28 40.07 -25.56 36.75
N GLU A 29 39.50 -24.55 37.41
CA GLU A 29 40.04 -23.51 38.34
C GLU A 29 41.55 -23.26 38.53
N THR A 30 41.92 -21.97 38.60
CA THR A 30 42.84 -21.42 39.63
C THR A 30 42.59 -19.92 39.87
N GLU A 31 42.70 -19.53 41.14
CA GLU A 31 42.48 -18.20 41.75
C GLU A 31 43.61 -17.16 41.53
N ALA A 32 43.23 -15.89 41.79
CA ALA A 32 43.97 -14.80 42.47
C ALA A 32 44.87 -13.79 41.68
N ASP A 33 44.44 -12.51 41.83
CA ASP A 33 45.06 -11.16 41.75
C ASP A 33 46.59 -11.03 42.04
N PRO A 34 47.31 -9.91 41.71
CA PRO A 34 46.85 -8.50 41.75
C PRO A 34 47.41 -7.51 40.68
N PHE A 35 46.83 -6.30 40.65
CA PHE A 35 47.40 -4.97 40.29
C PHE A 35 48.57 -4.90 39.28
N ILE A 36 48.36 -4.20 38.16
CA ILE A 36 49.26 -3.16 37.60
C ILE A 36 48.40 -2.24 36.70
N ASP A 37 48.38 -0.96 37.06
CA ASP A 37 47.96 0.16 36.24
C ASP A 37 48.92 0.31 35.05
N ASP A 38 48.40 0.37 33.83
CA ASP A 38 49.01 1.12 32.73
C ASP A 38 47.89 1.60 31.80
N GLU A 39 47.55 2.89 31.94
CA GLU A 39 46.77 3.66 30.97
C GLU A 39 47.47 3.63 29.60
N PRO A 40 46.80 3.22 28.51
CA PRO A 40 47.28 3.55 27.19
C PRO A 40 46.89 5.00 26.88
N ASP A 41 47.91 5.83 26.63
CA ASP A 41 47.80 7.20 26.15
C ASP A 41 46.67 7.37 25.13
N ALA A 42 45.72 8.24 25.47
CA ALA A 42 44.64 8.66 24.59
C ALA A 42 45.24 9.33 23.34
N ALA A 43 45.24 8.59 22.23
CA ALA A 43 45.48 9.16 20.92
C ALA A 43 44.43 10.26 20.68
N GLU A 44 44.91 11.47 20.37
CA GLU A 44 44.08 12.62 20.05
C GLU A 44 43.03 12.24 18.99
N PRO A 45 41.76 12.65 19.16
CA PRO A 45 40.73 12.40 18.17
C PRO A 45 41.14 13.07 16.86
N SER A 46 41.40 12.25 15.84
CA SER A 46 41.56 12.69 14.45
C SER A 46 40.42 13.67 14.12
N GLY A 47 40.78 14.85 13.64
CA GLY A 47 39.85 15.96 13.38
C GLY A 47 38.62 15.56 12.57
N PRO A 48 37.54 16.36 12.64
CA PRO A 48 36.24 16.01 12.08
C PRO A 48 36.39 15.56 10.62
N ALA A 49 35.95 14.33 10.34
CA ALA A 49 35.89 13.79 9.00
C ALA A 49 35.28 14.85 8.07
N ALA A 50 36.01 15.21 7.01
CA ALA A 50 35.56 16.23 6.07
C ALA A 50 34.16 15.88 5.59
N LYS A 51 33.19 16.76 5.87
CA LYS A 51 31.79 16.62 5.43
C LYS A 51 31.82 16.32 3.92
N PRO A 52 31.25 15.20 3.45
CA PRO A 52 31.29 14.85 2.04
C PRO A 52 30.75 16.03 1.22
N ALA A 53 31.49 16.41 0.19
CA ALA A 53 31.10 17.51 -0.69
C ALA A 53 29.67 17.25 -1.20
N ALA A 54 28.77 18.21 -0.99
CA ALA A 54 27.38 18.08 -1.37
C ALA A 54 27.30 17.76 -2.87
N VAL A 55 26.85 16.55 -3.20
CA VAL A 55 26.61 16.13 -4.57
C VAL A 55 25.58 17.09 -5.16
N MET A 56 25.94 17.80 -6.23
CA MET A 56 25.04 18.73 -6.91
C MET A 56 23.75 17.99 -7.32
N PRO A 57 22.56 18.54 -7.03
CA PRO A 57 21.31 17.90 -7.41
C PRO A 57 21.23 17.73 -8.93
N GLY A 58 20.60 16.64 -9.36
CA GLY A 58 20.37 16.38 -10.78
C GLY A 58 19.41 17.41 -11.40
N PRO A 59 19.07 17.27 -12.70
CA PRO A 59 18.02 18.08 -13.31
C PRO A 59 16.68 17.87 -12.60
N VAL A 60 15.84 18.90 -12.52
CA VAL A 60 14.44 18.78 -12.05
C VAL A 60 13.49 19.01 -13.23
N VAL A 61 12.35 18.32 -13.22
CA VAL A 61 11.32 18.44 -14.27
C VAL A 61 10.08 19.09 -13.66
N ALA A 62 9.68 20.26 -14.16
CA ALA A 62 8.43 20.90 -13.74
C ALA A 62 7.32 20.59 -14.74
N LEU A 63 6.23 19.96 -14.27
CA LEU A 63 5.08 19.65 -15.12
C LEU A 63 4.12 20.83 -15.27
N THR A 64 4.15 21.77 -14.33
CA THR A 64 3.33 22.98 -14.34
C THR A 64 4.16 24.26 -14.40
N ALA A 65 3.50 25.38 -14.69
CA ALA A 65 4.13 26.69 -14.62
C ALA A 65 4.33 27.10 -13.15
N ILE A 66 5.56 26.98 -12.64
CA ILE A 66 5.90 27.39 -11.28
C ILE A 66 6.03 28.91 -11.20
N GLN A 67 5.13 29.55 -10.45
CA GLN A 67 5.16 30.98 -10.12
C GLN A 67 5.78 31.16 -8.73
N ARG A 68 6.90 31.87 -8.60
CA ARG A 68 7.65 31.99 -7.32
C ARG A 68 6.79 32.54 -6.18
N GLU A 69 5.84 33.40 -6.49
CA GLU A 69 4.91 34.00 -5.54
C GLU A 69 3.82 33.04 -5.06
N LYS A 70 3.50 31.97 -5.81
CA LYS A 70 2.47 30.97 -5.46
C LYS A 70 3.06 29.64 -5.00
N ALA A 71 4.16 29.22 -5.61
CA ALA A 71 4.89 27.99 -5.32
C ALA A 71 6.37 28.33 -4.98
N PRO A 72 6.61 29.07 -3.88
CA PRO A 72 7.94 29.53 -3.52
C PRO A 72 8.93 28.40 -3.26
N LEU A 73 8.49 27.28 -2.70
CA LEU A 73 9.36 26.14 -2.42
C LEU A 73 9.82 25.49 -3.74
N LEU A 74 8.89 25.24 -4.67
CA LEU A 74 9.22 24.66 -5.96
C LEU A 74 10.13 25.59 -6.78
N ALA A 75 9.88 26.90 -6.74
CA ALA A 75 10.74 27.88 -7.41
C ALA A 75 12.18 27.84 -6.88
N GLU A 76 12.36 27.67 -5.57
CA GLU A 76 13.69 27.58 -4.96
C GLU A 76 14.41 26.26 -5.27
N LEU A 77 13.67 25.15 -5.32
CA LEU A 77 14.19 23.87 -5.81
C LEU A 77 14.67 23.99 -7.27
N MET A 78 13.87 24.63 -8.13
CA MET A 78 14.23 24.90 -9.53
C MET A 78 15.45 25.83 -9.68
N ASP A 79 15.63 26.79 -8.78
CA ASP A 79 16.79 27.69 -8.81
C ASP A 79 18.09 26.99 -8.41
N SER A 80 18.00 25.92 -7.62
CA SER A 80 19.16 25.13 -7.22
C SER A 80 19.58 24.06 -8.24
N ALA A 81 18.75 23.76 -9.25
CA ALA A 81 19.02 22.72 -10.23
C ALA A 81 19.75 23.26 -11.49
N PRO A 82 20.78 22.56 -11.99
CA PRO A 82 21.61 23.02 -13.10
C PRO A 82 20.89 23.02 -14.47
N LEU A 83 19.79 22.27 -14.61
CA LEU A 83 19.05 22.08 -15.86
C LEU A 83 17.54 22.12 -15.57
N ARG A 84 16.80 22.87 -16.39
CA ARG A 84 15.36 23.10 -16.26
C ARG A 84 14.65 22.55 -17.48
N PHE A 85 13.70 21.63 -17.27
CA PHE A 85 12.79 21.20 -18.31
C PHE A 85 11.37 21.64 -17.97
N ARG A 86 10.74 22.31 -18.93
CA ARG A 86 9.34 22.73 -18.87
C ARG A 86 8.58 21.81 -19.86
N ALA A 87 7.34 21.44 -19.51
CA ALA A 87 6.57 20.38 -20.19
C ALA A 87 6.28 20.62 -21.69
N ASP A 88 6.59 21.79 -22.23
CA ASP A 88 6.68 22.10 -23.67
C ASP A 88 7.64 21.18 -24.46
N LEU A 89 8.40 20.32 -23.77
CA LEU A 89 9.17 19.20 -24.33
C LEU A 89 8.39 17.88 -24.53
N ILE A 90 7.08 17.84 -24.31
CA ILE A 90 6.18 16.73 -24.73
C ILE A 90 6.32 16.45 -26.25
N ALA A 91 6.78 17.43 -27.04
CA ALA A 91 7.05 17.26 -28.47
C ALA A 91 8.31 16.45 -28.82
N ASN A 92 9.16 16.08 -27.85
CA ASN A 92 10.35 15.24 -28.08
C ASN A 92 9.98 13.74 -27.98
N PRO A 93 10.54 12.84 -28.80
CA PRO A 93 10.06 11.46 -28.92
C PRO A 93 10.38 10.52 -27.74
N SER A 94 10.96 11.00 -26.63
CA SER A 94 11.08 10.19 -25.39
C SER A 94 11.05 11.00 -24.09
N PRO A 95 9.92 11.61 -23.72
CA PRO A 95 9.78 12.35 -22.46
C PRO A 95 10.07 11.49 -21.22
N ALA A 96 9.84 10.17 -21.31
CA ALA A 96 10.10 9.21 -20.25
C ALA A 96 11.59 9.11 -19.86
N SER A 97 12.51 9.07 -20.83
CA SER A 97 13.95 8.94 -20.55
C SER A 97 14.49 10.15 -19.79
N ARG A 98 13.99 11.35 -20.10
CA ARG A 98 14.38 12.57 -19.39
C ARG A 98 13.86 12.62 -17.97
N VAL A 99 12.64 12.12 -17.75
CA VAL A 99 12.09 12.00 -16.41
C VAL A 99 12.92 11.02 -15.59
N ALA A 100 13.38 9.91 -16.17
CA ALA A 100 14.23 8.94 -15.49
C ALA A 100 15.60 9.49 -15.04
N GLU A 101 16.13 10.52 -15.72
CA GLU A 101 17.37 11.19 -15.35
C GLU A 101 17.17 12.31 -14.31
N ALA A 102 15.92 12.68 -14.00
CA ALA A 102 15.60 13.76 -13.10
C ALA A 102 15.84 13.39 -11.63
N SER A 103 16.23 14.35 -10.81
CA SER A 103 16.27 14.18 -9.36
C SER A 103 14.90 14.34 -8.71
N ALA A 104 13.97 15.05 -9.36
CA ALA A 104 12.59 15.20 -8.90
C ALA A 104 11.67 15.67 -10.04
N VAL A 105 10.40 15.32 -9.93
CA VAL A 105 9.29 15.89 -10.71
C VAL A 105 8.52 16.87 -9.82
N LEU A 106 8.28 18.08 -10.30
CA LEU A 106 7.67 19.18 -9.55
C LEU A 106 6.31 19.55 -10.13
N ILE A 107 5.31 19.70 -9.26
CA ILE A 107 3.94 20.05 -9.63
C ILE A 107 3.40 21.11 -8.66
N ASP A 108 3.07 22.30 -9.15
CA ASP A 108 2.14 23.18 -8.44
C ASP A 108 0.71 22.65 -8.66
N ALA A 109 0.15 21.99 -7.64
CA ALA A 109 -1.13 21.29 -7.72
C ALA A 109 -2.32 22.25 -7.83
N GLU A 110 -2.17 23.51 -7.39
CA GLU A 110 -3.19 24.53 -7.57
C GLU A 110 -3.21 25.04 -9.02
N ALA A 111 -2.03 25.15 -9.65
CA ALA A 111 -1.92 25.57 -11.04
C ALA A 111 -2.33 24.49 -12.05
N ALA A 112 -2.27 23.20 -11.70
CA ALA A 112 -2.73 22.10 -12.55
C ALA A 112 -4.25 21.88 -12.42
N SER A 113 -4.95 21.75 -13.54
CA SER A 113 -6.28 21.15 -13.55
C SER A 113 -6.22 19.62 -13.41
N ALA A 114 -7.35 18.97 -13.11
CA ALA A 114 -7.41 17.51 -13.08
C ALA A 114 -7.07 16.88 -14.45
N ASP A 115 -7.47 17.53 -15.54
CA ASP A 115 -7.17 17.07 -16.90
C ASP A 115 -5.69 17.26 -17.25
N ASP A 116 -5.05 18.33 -16.76
CA ASP A 116 -3.59 18.49 -16.89
C ASP A 116 -2.86 17.32 -16.23
N ILE A 117 -3.24 16.97 -14.99
CA ILE A 117 -2.62 15.86 -14.25
C ILE A 117 -2.81 14.52 -14.98
N ARG A 118 -4.01 14.25 -15.53
CA ARG A 118 -4.26 13.07 -16.35
C ARG A 118 -3.41 13.06 -17.62
N SER A 119 -3.20 14.22 -18.25
CA SER A 119 -2.32 14.33 -19.41
C SER A 119 -0.86 14.01 -19.07
N TYR A 120 -0.46 14.17 -17.80
CA TYR A 120 0.87 13.83 -17.31
C TYR A 120 1.03 12.36 -16.91
N ALA A 121 -0.01 11.51 -17.03
CA ALA A 121 0.01 10.14 -16.53
C ALA A 121 1.21 9.31 -17.04
N SER A 122 1.60 9.48 -18.32
CA SER A 122 2.76 8.78 -18.89
C SER A 122 4.10 9.24 -18.28
N LEU A 123 4.25 10.53 -17.98
CA LEU A 123 5.43 11.10 -17.33
C LEU A 123 5.51 10.69 -15.87
N LEU A 124 4.39 10.74 -15.15
CA LEU A 124 4.29 10.31 -13.76
C LEU A 124 4.55 8.82 -13.61
N ARG A 125 4.08 8.00 -14.56
CA ARG A 125 4.44 6.59 -14.64
C ARG A 125 5.95 6.41 -14.87
N ALA A 126 6.55 7.15 -15.81
CA ALA A 126 7.99 7.08 -16.06
C ALA A 126 8.83 7.48 -14.83
N ALA A 127 8.44 8.55 -14.13
CA ALA A 127 9.08 8.98 -12.88
C ALA A 127 9.06 7.86 -11.85
N ARG A 128 7.89 7.25 -11.68
CA ARG A 128 7.67 6.18 -10.71
C ARG A 128 8.48 4.93 -11.01
N LEU A 129 8.48 4.48 -12.27
CA LEU A 129 9.26 3.32 -12.69
C LEU A 129 10.77 3.56 -12.51
N ALA A 130 11.22 4.80 -12.70
CA ALA A 130 12.59 5.21 -12.49
C ALA A 130 12.95 5.53 -11.02
N GLY A 131 12.00 5.41 -10.08
CA GLY A 131 12.24 5.77 -8.69
C GLY A 131 12.48 7.27 -8.47
N VAL A 132 11.94 8.14 -9.32
CA VAL A 132 12.13 9.59 -9.24
C VAL A 132 11.05 10.22 -8.35
N PRO A 133 11.42 10.94 -7.28
CA PRO A 133 10.46 11.57 -6.38
C PRO A 133 9.56 12.59 -7.08
N VAL A 134 8.30 12.64 -6.67
CA VAL A 134 7.33 13.65 -7.09
C VAL A 134 7.06 14.59 -5.91
N ILE A 135 7.19 15.89 -6.15
CA ILE A 135 6.96 16.95 -5.16
C ILE A 135 5.79 17.81 -5.64
N LEU A 136 4.74 17.87 -4.84
CA LEU A 136 3.58 18.71 -5.07
C LEU A 136 3.55 19.85 -4.05
N GLU A 137 3.51 21.11 -4.49
CA GLU A 137 3.20 22.27 -3.63
C GLU A 137 1.77 22.74 -3.91
N ASN A 138 1.16 23.40 -2.93
CA ASN A 138 -0.26 23.78 -2.93
C ASN A 138 -1.20 22.58 -3.13
N ALA A 139 -0.84 21.44 -2.55
CA ALA A 139 -1.54 20.16 -2.63
C ALA A 139 -2.86 20.11 -1.80
N ARG A 140 -3.66 21.18 -1.85
CA ARG A 140 -4.90 21.33 -1.05
C ARG A 140 -6.09 20.55 -1.58
N ASP A 141 -6.00 20.08 -2.82
CA ASP A 141 -7.01 19.28 -3.49
C ASP A 141 -6.57 17.81 -3.49
N ALA A 142 -7.11 17.04 -2.55
CA ALA A 142 -6.74 15.64 -2.37
C ALA A 142 -7.07 14.77 -3.61
N GLU A 143 -8.08 15.12 -4.41
CA GLU A 143 -8.40 14.39 -5.64
C GLU A 143 -7.31 14.58 -6.69
N LYS A 144 -6.81 15.80 -6.87
CA LYS A 144 -5.69 16.08 -7.78
C LYS A 144 -4.42 15.35 -7.37
N VAL A 145 -4.11 15.32 -6.07
CA VAL A 145 -2.96 14.57 -5.55
C VAL A 145 -3.14 13.06 -5.79
N ALA A 146 -4.35 12.53 -5.58
CA ALA A 146 -4.68 11.13 -5.84
C ALA A 146 -4.55 10.77 -7.32
N LEU A 147 -4.99 11.62 -8.24
CA LEU A 147 -4.78 11.41 -9.68
C LEU A 147 -3.29 11.38 -10.06
N ALA A 148 -2.44 12.12 -9.34
CA ALA A 148 -1.01 12.15 -9.61
C ALA A 148 -0.27 10.92 -9.06
N LEU A 149 -0.61 10.47 -7.85
CA LEU A 149 0.17 9.48 -7.10
C LEU A 149 -0.54 8.13 -6.91
N GLY A 150 -1.85 8.08 -7.03
CA GLY A 150 -2.75 6.98 -6.65
C GLY A 150 -3.36 7.14 -5.25
N ILE A 151 -2.76 7.96 -4.39
CA ILE A 151 -3.36 8.45 -3.14
C ILE A 151 -3.19 9.95 -3.01
N GLY A 152 -4.05 10.62 -2.26
CA GLY A 152 -3.99 12.06 -2.06
C GLY A 152 -4.46 12.47 -0.68
N MET A 153 -3.80 13.47 -0.12
CA MET A 153 -4.18 14.12 1.13
C MET A 153 -4.09 15.63 0.90
N SER A 154 -5.00 16.39 1.53
CA SER A 154 -4.90 17.85 1.52
C SER A 154 -3.70 18.28 2.35
N ALA A 155 -2.78 19.00 1.73
CA ALA A 155 -1.55 19.47 2.36
C ALA A 155 -1.03 20.74 1.70
N GLN A 156 -0.04 21.38 2.31
CA GLN A 156 0.70 22.43 1.61
C GLN A 156 1.74 21.81 0.67
N VAL A 157 2.47 20.80 1.14
CA VAL A 157 3.47 20.10 0.33
C VAL A 157 3.34 18.60 0.52
N VAL A 158 3.38 17.87 -0.59
CA VAL A 158 3.46 16.41 -0.62
C VAL A 158 4.77 16.03 -1.28
N TYR A 159 5.59 15.25 -0.58
CA TYR A 159 6.77 14.60 -1.13
C TYR A 159 6.46 13.11 -1.24
N ALA A 160 6.55 12.54 -2.44
CA ALA A 160 6.32 11.12 -2.69
C ALA A 160 7.51 10.50 -3.41
N ALA A 161 8.25 9.63 -2.72
CA ALA A 161 9.40 8.92 -3.24
C ALA A 161 9.03 7.48 -3.60
N PRO A 162 8.98 7.11 -4.89
CA PRO A 162 8.71 5.73 -5.30
C PRO A 162 9.97 4.86 -5.16
N SER A 163 9.79 3.60 -4.76
CA SER A 163 10.78 2.55 -4.89
C SER A 163 11.08 2.29 -6.37
N PRO A 164 12.24 1.68 -6.72
CA PRO A 164 12.41 1.08 -8.03
C PRO A 164 11.23 0.17 -8.39
N GLY A 165 10.74 0.26 -9.63
CA GLY A 165 9.54 -0.47 -10.07
C GLY A 165 8.20 0.17 -9.70
N GLY A 166 8.18 1.19 -8.84
CA GLY A 166 7.02 2.04 -8.59
C GLY A 166 5.86 1.40 -7.85
N GLN A 167 6.15 0.40 -7.01
CA GLN A 167 5.16 -0.34 -6.23
C GLN A 167 5.06 0.16 -4.79
N HIS A 168 6.15 0.66 -4.22
CA HIS A 168 6.17 1.22 -2.88
C HIS A 168 6.47 2.72 -2.93
N PHE A 169 5.86 3.49 -2.05
CA PHE A 169 6.06 4.92 -1.96
C PHE A 169 6.28 5.33 -0.51
N ASP A 170 7.30 6.13 -0.24
CA ASP A 170 7.40 6.90 0.99
C ASP A 170 6.78 8.28 0.75
N VAL A 171 5.67 8.56 1.43
CA VAL A 171 4.89 9.79 1.30
C VAL A 171 5.00 10.61 2.57
N ARG A 172 5.62 11.79 2.46
CA ARG A 172 5.67 12.79 3.53
C ARG A 172 4.70 13.92 3.22
N VAL A 173 3.90 14.29 4.22
CA VAL A 173 2.85 15.31 4.09
C VAL A 173 3.16 16.46 5.03
N PHE A 174 3.34 17.65 4.46
CA PHE A 174 3.70 18.86 5.20
C PHE A 174 2.59 19.91 5.13
N GLY A 175 2.33 20.55 6.26
CA GLY A 175 1.26 21.53 6.43
C GLY A 175 -0.06 20.92 6.87
N ASP A 176 -1.05 21.79 7.06
CA ASP A 176 -2.18 21.48 7.92
C ASP A 176 -3.09 20.40 7.31
N VAL A 177 -3.04 19.22 7.94
CA VAL A 177 -3.97 18.11 7.75
C VAL A 177 -4.93 18.20 8.93
N THR A 178 -6.05 18.87 8.70
CA THR A 178 -7.09 19.25 9.68
C THR A 178 -7.22 18.30 10.88
N GLY A 179 -6.84 18.79 12.08
CA GLY A 179 -7.20 18.21 13.36
C GLY A 179 -8.17 19.12 14.12
N GLU A 180 -9.28 18.58 14.62
CA GLU A 180 -10.19 19.30 15.51
C GLU A 180 -9.74 19.22 16.95
N GLU A 181 -9.89 20.31 17.70
CA GLU A 181 -9.76 20.32 19.16
C GLU A 181 -11.12 20.11 19.80
N THR A 182 -11.21 19.13 20.69
CA THR A 182 -12.34 18.94 21.58
C THR A 182 -11.84 19.05 23.01
N GLU A 183 -11.97 20.24 23.61
CA GLU A 183 -11.72 20.42 25.04
C GLU A 183 -13.01 20.12 25.81
N GLU A 184 -13.00 19.06 26.63
CA GLU A 184 -14.03 18.82 27.63
C GLU A 184 -13.46 18.98 29.03
N HIS A 185 -13.76 20.11 29.67
CA HIS A 185 -13.43 20.34 31.08
C HIS A 185 -14.56 19.85 31.98
N SER A 186 -14.46 18.62 32.50
CA SER A 186 -15.27 18.22 33.65
C SER A 186 -14.55 18.63 34.93
N SER A 187 -15.11 19.61 35.66
CA SER A 187 -14.72 19.88 37.05
C SER A 187 -15.96 19.73 37.93
N VAL A 188 -16.00 18.66 38.71
CA VAL A 188 -17.03 18.51 39.76
C VAL A 188 -16.61 19.41 40.92
N ARG A 189 -17.04 20.69 40.87
CA ARG A 189 -16.91 21.59 42.01
C ARG A 189 -18.06 21.33 42.97
N LEU A 190 -17.75 20.85 44.17
CA LEU A 190 -18.70 20.96 45.28
C LEU A 190 -19.07 22.44 45.45
N PRO A 191 -20.36 22.79 45.52
CA PRO A 191 -20.77 24.18 45.63
C PRO A 191 -20.19 24.78 46.92
N ALA A 192 -19.65 26.00 46.85
CA ALA A 192 -19.05 26.69 48.00
C ALA A 192 -19.98 26.78 49.23
N SER A 193 -21.29 26.66 49.02
CA SER A 193 -22.31 26.55 50.06
C SER A 193 -22.24 25.24 50.86
N ALA A 194 -21.84 24.11 50.28
CA ALA A 194 -21.65 22.85 50.99
C ALA A 194 -20.47 22.93 51.95
N LYS A 195 -19.36 23.56 51.53
CA LYS A 195 -18.16 23.76 52.33
C LYS A 195 -18.40 24.69 53.53
N ALA A 196 -19.15 25.78 53.32
CA ALA A 196 -19.52 26.72 54.37
C ALA A 196 -20.58 26.16 55.34
N ARG A 197 -21.39 25.19 54.90
CA ARG A 197 -22.40 24.53 55.74
C ARG A 197 -21.74 23.46 56.60
N TYR A 198 -20.85 22.64 56.05
CA TYR A 198 -20.10 21.63 56.81
C TYR A 198 -19.22 22.26 57.90
N ALA A 199 -18.53 23.36 57.59
CA ALA A 199 -17.71 24.08 58.58
C ALA A 199 -18.51 24.67 59.75
N ARG A 200 -19.82 24.88 59.57
CA ARG A 200 -20.73 25.38 60.62
C ARG A 200 -21.46 24.26 61.39
N MET A 201 -21.34 23.02 60.94
CA MET A 201 -21.97 21.89 61.63
C MET A 201 -21.24 21.61 62.93
N THR A 202 -22.02 21.48 64.00
CA THR A 202 -21.57 20.99 65.29
C THR A 202 -21.02 19.56 65.16
N ALA A 203 -20.25 19.11 66.15
CA ALA A 203 -19.71 17.74 66.14
C ALA A 203 -20.83 16.69 66.04
N ASP A 204 -21.98 16.95 66.68
CA ASP A 204 -23.14 16.07 66.67
C ASP A 204 -23.85 16.07 65.30
N GLU A 205 -23.99 17.24 64.65
CA GLU A 205 -24.55 17.32 63.29
C GLU A 205 -23.65 16.63 62.25
N ARG A 206 -22.33 16.69 62.42
CA ARG A 206 -21.38 15.96 61.57
C ARG A 206 -21.47 14.45 61.80
N ALA A 207 -21.59 14.01 63.05
CA ALA A 207 -21.81 12.61 63.38
C ALA A 207 -23.15 12.08 62.83
N GLU A 208 -24.19 12.91 62.85
CA GLU A 208 -25.50 12.55 62.30
C GLU A 208 -25.52 12.56 60.76
N LEU A 209 -24.78 13.47 60.11
CA LEU A 209 -24.58 13.44 58.67
C LEU A 209 -23.80 12.19 58.25
N GLY A 210 -22.77 11.80 59.02
CA GLY A 210 -22.04 10.54 58.82
C GLY A 210 -22.96 9.33 58.87
N LYS A 211 -23.83 9.22 59.89
CA LYS A 211 -24.84 8.16 59.99
C LYS A 211 -25.86 8.16 58.84
N LYS A 212 -26.19 9.33 58.28
CA LYS A 212 -27.09 9.46 57.12
C LYS A 212 -26.40 9.06 55.81
N LEU A 213 -25.10 9.35 55.67
CA LEU A 213 -24.31 8.96 54.52
C LEU A 213 -24.11 7.44 54.47
N GLU A 214 -23.74 6.82 55.60
CA GLU A 214 -23.64 5.36 55.76
C GLU A 214 -24.97 4.66 55.43
N ARG A 215 -26.10 5.28 55.79
CA ARG A 215 -27.43 4.77 55.45
C ARG A 215 -27.75 4.92 53.95
N SER A 216 -27.25 5.97 53.31
CA SER A 216 -27.46 6.18 51.87
C SER A 216 -26.54 5.32 51.00
N GLU A 217 -25.31 5.01 51.44
CA GLU A 217 -24.43 4.04 50.77
C GLU A 217 -25.02 2.64 50.83
N ALA A 218 -25.55 2.22 51.98
CA ALA A 218 -26.27 0.95 52.09
C ALA A 218 -27.55 0.90 51.21
N GLU A 219 -28.21 2.03 50.98
CA GLU A 219 -29.35 2.14 50.05
C GLU A 219 -28.91 2.20 48.58
N LEU A 220 -27.74 2.74 48.28
CA LEU A 220 -27.13 2.78 46.94
C LEU A 220 -26.58 1.42 46.52
N ASP A 221 -25.89 0.70 47.39
CA ASP A 221 -25.40 -0.66 47.16
C ASP A 221 -26.58 -1.61 46.88
N ALA A 222 -27.68 -1.48 47.63
CA ALA A 222 -28.92 -2.22 47.39
C ALA A 222 -29.60 -1.87 46.05
N LEU A 223 -29.35 -0.67 45.51
CA LEU A 223 -29.84 -0.23 44.20
C LEU A 223 -28.96 -0.72 43.05
N PHE A 224 -27.65 -0.82 43.27
CA PHE A 224 -26.69 -1.35 42.30
C PHE A 224 -26.78 -2.88 42.18
N ASP A 225 -27.05 -3.60 43.26
CA ASP A 225 -27.33 -5.04 43.23
C ASP A 225 -28.66 -5.40 42.54
N ALA A 226 -29.53 -4.41 42.32
CA ALA A 226 -30.86 -4.59 41.71
C ALA A 226 -30.96 -4.12 40.25
N ALA A 227 -29.87 -3.62 39.64
CA ALA A 227 -29.90 -3.13 38.26
C ALA A 227 -29.72 -4.30 37.25
N PRO A 228 -30.63 -4.50 36.29
CA PRO A 228 -30.40 -5.45 35.20
C PRO A 228 -29.24 -4.98 34.30
N GLU A 229 -28.52 -5.94 33.73
CA GLU A 229 -27.33 -5.78 32.86
C GLU A 229 -27.39 -4.52 31.99
N ALA A 230 -26.38 -3.66 32.13
CA ALA A 230 -26.30 -2.36 31.50
C ALA A 230 -26.32 -2.46 29.97
N GLU A 231 -27.19 -1.68 29.33
CA GLU A 231 -27.11 -1.44 27.88
C GLU A 231 -25.79 -0.72 27.52
N PRO A 232 -25.17 -1.06 26.38
CA PRO A 232 -23.92 -0.45 25.94
C PRO A 232 -24.06 1.07 25.81
N ILE A 233 -23.05 1.79 26.31
CA ILE A 233 -22.96 3.25 26.17
C ILE A 233 -22.72 3.58 24.69
N THR A 234 -23.78 3.98 23.99
CA THR A 234 -23.66 4.57 22.65
C THR A 234 -23.18 6.01 22.80
N ILE A 235 -21.91 6.27 22.49
CA ILE A 235 -21.39 7.64 22.39
C ILE A 235 -21.92 8.25 21.08
N ASP A 236 -23.05 8.96 21.16
CA ASP A 236 -23.61 9.74 20.05
C ASP A 236 -22.98 11.16 19.98
N ALA A 237 -21.70 11.27 20.32
CA ALA A 237 -20.93 12.50 20.12
C ALA A 237 -20.55 12.58 18.65
N LYS A 238 -21.44 13.13 17.81
CA LYS A 238 -21.05 13.63 16.49
C LYS A 238 -19.98 14.70 16.72
N PRO A 239 -18.71 14.50 16.30
CA PRO A 239 -17.73 15.57 16.30
C PRO A 239 -18.33 16.72 15.51
N ARG A 240 -18.46 17.89 16.13
CA ARG A 240 -18.96 19.08 15.43
C ARG A 240 -17.84 19.53 14.51
N ILE A 241 -18.03 19.32 13.22
CA ILE A 241 -17.05 19.75 12.24
C ILE A 241 -16.88 21.27 12.34
N ALA A 242 -15.71 21.75 12.78
CA ALA A 242 -15.44 23.18 12.90
C ALA A 242 -15.51 23.83 11.52
N SER A 243 -15.98 25.09 11.47
CA SER A 243 -16.04 25.81 10.20
C SER A 243 -14.62 26.05 9.67
N ARG A 244 -14.42 25.97 8.34
CA ARG A 244 -13.11 26.16 7.64
C ARG A 244 -12.33 27.42 8.08
N SER A 245 -12.98 28.40 8.72
CA SER A 245 -12.37 29.64 9.19
C SER A 245 -11.72 29.57 10.58
N GLU A 246 -12.02 28.57 11.41
CA GLU A 246 -11.57 28.52 12.82
C GLU A 246 -10.28 27.71 13.04
N VAL A 247 -9.85 26.88 12.08
CA VAL A 247 -8.74 25.91 12.23
C VAL A 247 -7.37 26.48 11.79
N ALA A 248 -7.27 27.77 11.47
CA ALA A 248 -6.00 28.34 11.01
C ALA A 248 -5.07 28.71 12.17
N GLN A 249 -4.11 27.83 12.53
CA GLN A 249 -2.74 28.16 13.01
C GLN A 249 -1.96 26.98 13.63
N ALA A 250 -1.90 25.81 12.99
CA ALA A 250 -0.70 24.98 13.19
C ALA A 250 0.48 25.68 12.49
N ALA A 251 1.47 26.15 13.25
CA ALA A 251 2.65 26.81 12.68
C ALA A 251 3.40 25.82 11.79
N LEU A 252 3.33 26.02 10.48
CA LEU A 252 4.22 25.37 9.52
C LEU A 252 5.67 25.56 9.96
N PRO A 253 6.55 24.56 9.74
CA PRO A 253 8.00 24.78 9.83
C PRO A 253 8.35 26.05 9.05
N ALA A 254 9.35 26.79 9.54
CA ALA A 254 9.80 27.94 8.77
C ALA A 254 10.20 27.44 7.37
N ARG A 255 9.83 28.17 6.32
CA ARG A 255 10.07 27.74 4.91
C ARG A 255 11.48 27.20 4.67
N GLY A 256 12.50 27.78 5.31
CA GLY A 256 13.88 27.32 5.22
C GLY A 256 14.12 25.92 5.80
N GLU A 257 13.43 25.56 6.88
CA GLU A 257 13.49 24.22 7.49
C GLU A 257 12.84 23.18 6.59
N LEU A 258 11.64 23.47 6.07
CA LEU A 258 10.94 22.58 5.13
C LEU A 258 11.78 22.33 3.86
N LEU A 259 12.40 23.38 3.32
CA LEU A 259 13.28 23.23 2.17
C LEU A 259 14.54 22.43 2.49
N ALA A 260 15.14 22.64 3.66
CA ALA A 260 16.30 21.87 4.11
C ALA A 260 15.95 20.39 4.27
N GLU A 261 14.78 20.09 4.83
CA GLU A 261 14.26 18.73 4.98
C GLU A 261 14.03 18.07 3.62
N ILE A 262 13.34 18.72 2.68
CA ILE A 262 13.10 18.17 1.34
C ILE A 262 14.41 17.95 0.58
N LYS A 263 15.39 18.85 0.73
CA LYS A 263 16.73 18.65 0.16
C LYS A 263 17.46 17.47 0.79
N GLY A 264 17.31 17.26 2.10
CA GLY A 264 17.80 16.08 2.80
C GLY A 264 17.18 14.80 2.24
N LEU A 265 15.85 14.75 2.13
CA LEU A 265 15.12 13.62 1.56
C LEU A 265 15.56 13.31 0.12
N LEU A 266 15.76 14.33 -0.72
CA LEU A 266 16.27 14.14 -2.09
C LEU A 266 17.70 13.60 -2.14
N ALA A 267 18.54 13.97 -1.18
CA ALA A 267 19.90 13.46 -1.07
C ALA A 267 19.91 12.00 -0.60
N ASP A 268 19.13 11.69 0.43
CA ASP A 268 19.00 10.36 1.03
C ASP A 268 18.37 9.36 0.05
N HIS A 269 17.36 9.79 -0.71
CA HIS A 269 16.72 8.93 -1.71
C HIS A 269 17.71 8.41 -2.75
N LYS A 270 18.62 9.27 -3.22
CA LYS A 270 19.68 8.87 -4.17
C LYS A 270 20.65 7.85 -3.57
N THR A 271 20.92 7.91 -2.27
CA THR A 271 21.84 6.98 -1.61
C THR A 271 21.16 5.66 -1.24
N HIS A 272 19.84 5.65 -1.04
CA HIS A 272 19.11 4.49 -0.53
C HIS A 272 18.23 3.75 -1.55
N ALA A 273 18.04 4.28 -2.77
CA ALA A 273 17.24 3.65 -3.83
C ALA A 273 17.71 2.26 -4.32
N LEU A 274 18.71 1.62 -3.69
CA LEU A 274 19.41 0.44 -4.22
C LEU A 274 19.28 -0.86 -3.38
N ALA A 275 18.47 -0.94 -2.32
CA ALA A 275 18.53 -2.13 -1.45
C ALA A 275 17.21 -2.69 -0.88
N GLN A 276 16.03 -2.27 -1.35
CA GLN A 276 14.81 -2.99 -0.96
C GLN A 276 14.60 -4.21 -1.83
N ILE A 277 14.83 -5.38 -1.23
CA ILE A 277 14.52 -6.70 -1.78
C ILE A 277 13.00 -6.80 -1.81
N VAL A 278 12.40 -6.52 -2.97
CA VAL A 278 11.01 -6.92 -3.24
C VAL A 278 11.03 -8.44 -3.36
N THR A 279 10.54 -9.12 -2.33
CA THR A 279 10.23 -10.55 -2.38
C THR A 279 9.09 -10.72 -3.37
N GLU A 280 9.46 -11.05 -4.62
CA GLU A 280 8.63 -11.25 -5.81
C GLU A 280 7.93 -9.99 -6.35
N PRO A 281 8.37 -9.44 -7.51
CA PRO A 281 7.71 -8.28 -8.11
C PRO A 281 6.28 -8.68 -8.51
N LEU A 282 5.30 -8.04 -7.88
CA LEU A 282 3.90 -8.16 -8.32
C LEU A 282 3.76 -7.59 -9.73
N PRO A 283 2.79 -8.03 -10.54
CA PRO A 283 2.62 -7.49 -11.89
C PRO A 283 2.38 -5.98 -11.85
N GLU A 284 3.01 -5.24 -12.77
CA GLU A 284 2.93 -3.77 -12.77
C GLU A 284 1.47 -3.30 -12.74
N GLY A 285 1.15 -2.41 -11.79
CA GLY A 285 -0.18 -1.83 -11.66
C GLY A 285 -1.19 -2.69 -10.91
N THR A 286 -0.88 -3.92 -10.48
CA THR A 286 -1.79 -4.68 -9.60
C THR A 286 -1.78 -4.22 -8.15
N TYR A 287 -0.67 -3.62 -7.75
CA TYR A 287 -0.35 -3.37 -6.36
C TYR A 287 0.39 -2.06 -6.21
N ARG A 288 0.01 -1.30 -5.19
CA ARG A 288 0.73 -0.11 -4.73
C ARG A 288 0.62 0.01 -3.22
N SER A 289 1.72 0.30 -2.54
CA SER A 289 1.77 0.56 -1.12
C SER A 289 2.39 1.92 -0.86
N TYR A 290 1.79 2.67 0.05
CA TYR A 290 2.17 4.03 0.40
C TYR A 290 2.40 4.09 1.90
N ASN A 291 3.65 4.28 2.32
CA ASN A 291 4.01 4.57 3.69
C ASN A 291 3.83 6.07 3.93
N VAL A 292 2.76 6.44 4.63
CA VAL A 292 2.32 7.82 4.82
C VAL A 292 2.72 8.30 6.20
N THR A 293 3.51 9.37 6.24
CA THR A 293 3.94 10.01 7.48
C THR A 293 3.51 11.47 7.48
N PRO A 294 2.35 11.77 8.10
CA PRO A 294 1.94 13.14 8.40
C PRO A 294 2.85 13.77 9.48
N THR A 295 2.78 15.10 9.60
CA THR A 295 3.44 15.83 10.69
C THR A 295 2.97 15.34 12.07
N SER A 296 3.93 15.16 12.98
CA SER A 296 3.71 14.93 14.41
C SER A 296 2.86 16.04 15.03
N ILE A 297 1.89 15.66 15.87
CA ILE A 297 1.03 16.61 16.57
C ILE A 297 1.51 16.71 18.01
N ASN A 298 2.10 17.85 18.36
CA ASN A 298 2.39 18.21 19.74
C ASN A 298 1.19 18.94 20.33
N TRP A 299 0.76 18.56 21.51
CA TRP A 299 -0.35 19.20 22.20
C TRP A 299 -0.11 19.24 23.71
N GLU A 300 -0.67 20.23 24.39
CA GLU A 300 -0.58 20.38 25.83
C GLU A 300 -1.97 20.27 26.43
N CYS A 301 -2.05 19.75 27.65
CA CYS A 301 -3.30 19.71 28.40
C CYS A 301 -3.24 20.69 29.58
N GLY A 302 -4.08 21.72 29.53
CA GLY A 302 -4.06 22.81 30.50
C GLY A 302 -2.75 23.61 30.50
N ASP A 303 -2.58 24.49 31.48
CA ASP A 303 -1.46 25.44 31.56
C ASP A 303 -0.19 24.85 32.20
N ASP A 304 -0.13 23.53 32.33
CA ASP A 304 0.93 22.86 33.08
C ASP A 304 2.21 22.63 32.28
N GLY A 305 2.20 22.85 30.97
CA GLY A 305 3.37 22.71 30.10
C GLY A 305 3.84 21.27 29.89
N GLN A 306 3.04 20.28 30.29
CA GLN A 306 3.29 18.88 29.92
C GLN A 306 2.81 18.66 28.48
N ARG A 307 3.74 18.26 27.60
CA ARG A 307 3.50 18.06 26.17
C ARG A 307 3.26 16.58 25.85
N SER A 308 2.11 16.29 25.30
CA SER A 308 1.77 15.03 24.66
C SER A 308 2.08 15.09 23.16
N VAL A 309 2.35 13.94 22.57
CA VAL A 309 2.70 13.80 21.15
C VAL A 309 1.88 12.66 20.53
N ILE A 310 1.32 12.93 19.35
CA ILE A 310 0.74 11.91 18.46
C ILE A 310 1.58 11.89 17.18
N ASP A 311 2.38 10.84 17.02
CA ASP A 311 3.17 10.59 15.81
C ASP A 311 2.44 9.58 14.94
N ARG A 312 1.87 10.05 13.82
CA ARG A 312 1.09 9.18 12.94
C ARG A 312 1.99 8.58 11.87
N ASN A 313 1.96 7.26 11.74
CA ASN A 313 2.56 6.58 10.62
C ASN A 313 1.67 5.43 10.19
N PHE A 314 1.20 5.45 8.95
CA PHE A 314 0.30 4.44 8.45
C PHE A 314 0.57 4.12 6.99
N THR A 315 0.29 2.90 6.60
CA THR A 315 0.37 2.45 5.22
C THR A 315 -1.00 2.45 4.58
N VAL A 316 -1.08 2.90 3.34
CA VAL A 316 -2.23 2.68 2.46
C VAL A 316 -1.78 1.71 1.37
N THR A 317 -2.48 0.60 1.18
CA THR A 317 -2.20 -0.33 0.10
C THR A 317 -3.42 -0.44 -0.80
N LEU A 318 -3.19 -0.27 -2.10
CA LEU A 318 -4.16 -0.47 -3.15
C LEU A 318 -3.80 -1.74 -3.90
N LEU A 319 -4.79 -2.60 -4.11
CA LEU A 319 -4.57 -3.86 -4.80
C LEU A 319 -5.77 -4.24 -5.67
N ALA A 320 -5.50 -4.93 -6.76
CA ALA A 320 -6.52 -5.52 -7.64
C ALA A 320 -6.27 -7.02 -7.78
N SER A 321 -7.31 -7.82 -7.57
CA SER A 321 -7.23 -9.28 -7.56
C SER A 321 -8.38 -9.91 -8.34
N ASN A 322 -8.11 -11.06 -8.96
CA ASN A 322 -9.13 -11.93 -9.57
C ASN A 322 -9.61 -13.02 -8.59
N ALA A 323 -8.89 -13.26 -7.50
CA ALA A 323 -9.21 -14.30 -6.53
C ALA A 323 -8.80 -13.88 -5.11
N PRO A 324 -9.76 -13.44 -4.27
CA PRO A 324 -11.13 -13.08 -4.64
C PRO A 324 -11.20 -11.90 -5.62
N GLU A 325 -12.21 -11.88 -6.49
CA GLU A 325 -12.39 -10.82 -7.48
C GLU A 325 -12.73 -9.50 -6.80
N GLY A 326 -11.89 -8.48 -6.98
CA GLY A 326 -12.15 -7.14 -6.45
C GLY A 326 -10.93 -6.23 -6.46
N LYS A 327 -11.18 -4.97 -6.13
CA LYS A 327 -10.14 -4.02 -5.72
C LYS A 327 -10.22 -3.82 -4.22
N TYR A 328 -9.08 -3.63 -3.57
CA TYR A 328 -9.04 -3.49 -2.12
C TYR A 328 -8.19 -2.29 -1.70
N VAL A 329 -8.65 -1.65 -0.64
CA VAL A 329 -7.98 -0.55 0.04
C VAL A 329 -7.67 -1.02 1.45
N VAL A 330 -6.39 -1.19 1.74
CA VAL A 330 -5.89 -1.57 3.06
C VAL A 330 -5.30 -0.32 3.71
N LEU A 331 -5.79 0.04 4.90
CA LEU A 331 -5.17 1.07 5.74
C LEU A 331 -4.65 0.38 7.00
N ALA A 332 -3.37 0.51 7.29
CA ALA A 332 -2.76 -0.11 8.47
C ALA A 332 -1.87 0.87 9.21
N GLY A 333 -1.94 0.89 10.54
CA GLY A 333 -1.00 1.61 11.40
C GLY A 333 0.36 0.92 11.34
N ASN A 334 1.40 1.66 10.96
CA ASN A 334 2.76 1.15 10.88
C ASN A 334 3.64 1.92 11.86
N GLY A 335 3.40 1.70 13.15
CA GLY A 335 4.11 2.40 14.20
C GLY A 335 3.56 3.80 14.48
N THR A 336 2.24 3.98 14.46
CA THR A 336 1.64 5.20 15.04
C THR A 336 1.89 5.19 16.55
N GLN A 337 2.43 6.28 17.07
CA GLN A 337 2.89 6.40 18.46
C GLN A 337 2.11 7.48 19.19
N TYR A 338 1.77 7.19 20.45
CA TYR A 338 1.12 8.12 21.36
C TYR A 338 1.98 8.22 22.61
N ASN A 339 2.46 9.42 22.90
CA ASN A 339 3.29 9.67 24.06
C ASN A 339 2.62 10.76 24.91
N PRO A 340 2.27 10.49 26.18
CA PRO A 340 1.68 11.50 27.07
C PRO A 340 2.69 12.55 27.56
N GLY A 341 3.96 12.44 27.14
CA GLY A 341 5.08 13.21 27.64
C GLY A 341 5.63 12.68 28.96
N GLY A 342 6.73 13.27 29.41
CA GLY A 342 7.22 13.02 30.76
C GLY A 342 6.23 13.57 31.78
N LEU A 343 5.77 12.72 32.71
CA LEU A 343 4.86 13.16 33.77
C LEU A 343 5.48 14.30 34.58
N LYS A 344 4.82 15.46 34.59
CA LYS A 344 5.25 16.60 35.40
C LYS A 344 5.20 16.29 36.91
N TRP A 345 4.23 15.47 37.31
CA TRP A 345 4.09 14.96 38.67
C TRP A 345 3.93 13.45 38.67
N ASN A 346 4.65 12.76 39.54
CA ASN A 346 4.53 11.32 39.70
C ASN A 346 4.81 10.90 41.15
N SER A 347 3.99 11.38 42.08
CA SER A 347 4.09 11.10 43.51
C SER A 347 2.88 10.31 44.01
N GLY A 348 2.96 9.80 45.23
CA GLY A 348 1.84 9.11 45.88
C GLY A 348 0.56 9.95 45.97
N ASN A 349 0.62 11.27 45.80
CA ASN A 349 -0.56 12.15 45.88
C ASN A 349 -0.84 12.90 44.58
N ASN A 350 -0.06 12.70 43.52
CA ASN A 350 -0.22 13.45 42.28
C ASN A 350 0.39 12.69 41.08
N ARG A 351 -0.45 12.37 40.10
CA ARG A 351 -0.11 11.77 38.82
C ARG A 351 -0.45 12.77 37.72
N GLY A 352 0.55 13.43 37.14
CA GLY A 352 0.39 14.31 35.99
C GLY A 352 -0.23 13.60 34.79
N TYR A 353 -0.42 14.29 33.67
CA TYR A 353 -1.18 13.79 32.52
C TYR A 353 -0.66 12.44 32.00
N PHE A 354 -1.30 11.35 32.41
CA PHE A 354 -0.97 10.01 31.97
C PHE A 354 -1.97 9.57 30.90
N GLN A 355 -1.55 8.66 30.02
CA GLN A 355 -2.41 8.12 28.99
C GLN A 355 -3.45 7.18 29.59
N GLU A 356 -4.72 7.57 29.50
CA GLU A 356 -5.83 6.78 30.02
C GLU A 356 -6.50 5.97 28.91
N ALA A 357 -6.68 6.55 27.73
CA ALA A 357 -7.29 5.87 26.61
C ALA A 357 -6.75 6.35 25.27
N LEU A 358 -6.74 5.45 24.30
CA LEU A 358 -6.58 5.75 22.89
C LEU A 358 -7.79 5.24 22.15
N GLN A 359 -8.21 5.96 21.12
CA GLN A 359 -9.25 5.50 20.22
C GLN A 359 -8.80 5.71 18.78
N HIS A 360 -9.04 4.72 17.95
CA HIS A 360 -8.71 4.72 16.53
C HIS A 360 -9.96 4.39 15.74
N SER A 361 -10.16 5.05 14.60
CA SER A 361 -11.21 4.65 13.66
C SER A 361 -10.85 4.95 12.20
N ILE A 362 -11.29 4.06 11.31
CA ILE A 362 -11.16 4.20 9.86
C ILE A 362 -12.56 4.11 9.26
N ARG A 363 -12.93 5.05 8.38
CA ARG A 363 -14.21 4.98 7.66
C ARG A 363 -14.16 5.61 6.27
N PRO A 364 -14.82 5.04 5.25
CA PRO A 364 -15.07 5.74 4.00
C PRO A 364 -16.03 6.91 4.21
N LEU A 365 -15.76 8.04 3.57
CA LEU A 365 -16.63 9.23 3.58
C LEU A 365 -17.68 9.19 2.46
N SER A 366 -17.52 8.28 1.50
CA SER A 366 -18.48 8.00 0.43
C SER A 366 -18.80 6.50 0.36
N GLY A 367 -19.99 6.17 -0.16
CA GLY A 367 -20.36 4.78 -0.44
C GLY A 367 -19.59 4.24 -1.65
N GLY A 368 -19.50 2.91 -1.77
CA GLY A 368 -18.79 2.19 -2.86
C GLY A 368 -17.66 1.29 -2.35
N LEU A 369 -17.07 1.67 -1.22
CA LEU A 369 -16.20 0.80 -0.42
C LEU A 369 -17.03 0.01 0.59
N SER A 370 -16.92 -1.33 0.54
CA SER A 370 -17.55 -2.24 1.50
C SER A 370 -16.53 -2.76 2.50
N PRO A 371 -16.86 -2.86 3.81
CA PRO A 371 -15.96 -3.45 4.79
C PRO A 371 -15.66 -4.90 4.40
N TYR A 372 -14.39 -5.31 4.45
CA TYR A 372 -13.95 -6.65 4.09
C TYR A 372 -13.37 -7.40 5.29
N ALA A 373 -12.37 -6.83 5.96
CA ALA A 373 -11.75 -7.40 7.16
C ALA A 373 -11.05 -6.29 7.95
N HIS A 374 -10.81 -6.49 9.25
CA HIS A 374 -10.17 -5.50 10.10
C HIS A 374 -9.53 -6.14 11.33
N ARG A 375 -8.59 -5.46 11.97
CA ARG A 375 -7.90 -5.92 13.19
C ARG A 375 -7.36 -4.73 14.00
N PRO A 376 -7.14 -4.88 15.31
CA PRO A 376 -7.23 -6.11 16.08
C PRO A 376 -8.66 -6.63 16.27
N HIS A 377 -8.78 -7.95 16.42
CA HIS A 377 -9.97 -8.58 16.98
C HIS A 377 -9.67 -8.98 18.42
N SER A 378 -10.46 -8.47 19.35
CA SER A 378 -10.47 -8.93 20.74
C SER A 378 -11.85 -9.49 21.04
N ALA A 379 -11.90 -10.61 21.77
CA ALA A 379 -13.11 -10.89 22.55
C ALA A 379 -13.22 -9.75 23.57
N ASN A 380 -14.39 -9.10 23.61
CA ASN A 380 -14.69 -7.91 24.43
C ASN A 380 -13.85 -7.82 25.72
N GLU A 381 -13.06 -6.75 25.85
CA GLU A 381 -12.27 -6.44 27.06
C GLU A 381 -11.10 -7.42 27.35
N SER A 382 -10.44 -7.90 26.29
CA SER A 382 -9.22 -8.71 26.44
C SER A 382 -7.95 -7.86 26.28
N SER A 383 -7.00 -8.03 27.19
CA SER A 383 -5.64 -7.48 27.11
C SER A 383 -4.74 -8.20 26.10
N THR A 384 -5.22 -9.31 25.52
CA THR A 384 -4.53 -10.07 24.47
C THR A 384 -5.39 -10.13 23.21
N PHE A 385 -4.81 -9.79 22.07
CA PHE A 385 -5.50 -9.72 20.78
C PHE A 385 -4.63 -10.22 19.63
N THR A 386 -5.28 -10.52 18.49
CA THR A 386 -4.60 -10.99 17.28
C THR A 386 -4.46 -9.85 16.28
N THR A 387 -3.25 -9.65 15.74
CA THR A 387 -2.91 -8.57 14.79
C THR A 387 -2.77 -9.05 13.35
N SER A 388 -3.53 -10.07 12.91
CA SER A 388 -3.52 -10.43 11.49
C SER A 388 -4.90 -10.74 10.91
N ASN A 389 -5.13 -10.27 9.70
CA ASN A 389 -6.15 -10.78 8.80
C ASN A 389 -5.44 -11.64 7.77
N GLY A 390 -5.30 -12.95 8.00
CA GLY A 390 -4.69 -13.85 7.01
C GLY A 390 -5.45 -13.75 5.68
N PHE A 391 -4.98 -12.92 4.77
CA PHE A 391 -5.62 -12.65 3.49
C PHE A 391 -4.62 -12.89 2.37
N SER A 392 -4.95 -13.85 1.51
CA SER A 392 -4.22 -14.12 0.28
C SER A 392 -5.06 -13.61 -0.88
N VAL A 393 -4.50 -12.69 -1.65
CA VAL A 393 -5.01 -12.35 -3.00
C VAL A 393 -4.09 -12.91 -4.04
N GLY A 394 -4.67 -13.53 -5.06
CA GLY A 394 -3.88 -13.96 -6.20
C GLY A 394 -4.58 -13.75 -7.54
N ALA A 395 -3.78 -13.71 -8.60
CA ALA A 395 -4.27 -13.92 -9.96
C ALA A 395 -4.17 -15.40 -10.32
N GLY A 396 -4.88 -16.25 -9.58
CA GLY A 396 -5.06 -17.64 -10.01
C GLY A 396 -6.06 -17.68 -11.15
N VAL A 397 -5.61 -18.00 -12.37
CA VAL A 397 -6.51 -18.62 -13.35
C VAL A 397 -6.92 -19.98 -12.77
N GLY A 398 -8.20 -20.35 -12.92
CA GLY A 398 -8.81 -21.51 -12.27
C GLY A 398 -8.03 -22.83 -12.45
N ALA A 399 -8.48 -23.88 -11.76
CA ALA A 399 -7.81 -25.18 -11.60
C ALA A 399 -7.28 -25.88 -12.88
N ASP A 400 -7.58 -25.35 -14.07
CA ASP A 400 -7.28 -25.93 -15.38
C ASP A 400 -6.43 -25.01 -16.32
N GLY A 401 -5.85 -23.89 -15.84
CA GLY A 401 -5.04 -22.94 -16.65
C GLY A 401 -3.57 -22.75 -16.22
N PRO A 402 -2.70 -22.13 -17.06
CA PRO A 402 -1.27 -21.96 -16.75
C PRO A 402 -1.04 -21.21 -15.42
N SER A 403 -0.15 -21.74 -14.58
CA SER A 403 0.05 -21.33 -13.20
C SER A 403 0.80 -19.99 -13.09
N THR A 404 0.08 -18.88 -13.07
CA THR A 404 0.61 -17.57 -12.65
C THR A 404 0.03 -17.15 -11.31
N SER A 405 0.22 -17.95 -10.26
CA SER A 405 -0.22 -17.56 -8.92
C SER A 405 0.84 -16.64 -8.29
N PHE A 406 0.63 -15.32 -8.36
CA PHE A 406 1.18 -14.46 -7.30
C PHE A 406 0.22 -14.53 -6.12
N SER A 407 0.75 -14.56 -4.90
CA SER A 407 -0.05 -14.41 -3.69
C SER A 407 0.49 -13.24 -2.91
N PHE A 408 -0.30 -12.17 -2.74
CA PHE A 408 0.00 -11.18 -1.73
C PHE A 408 -0.67 -11.66 -0.44
N ASN A 409 0.17 -12.06 0.51
CA ASN A 409 -0.24 -12.54 1.81
C ASN A 409 -0.08 -11.43 2.84
N VAL A 410 -1.18 -11.00 3.42
CA VAL A 410 -1.16 -10.24 4.68
C VAL A 410 -1.14 -11.28 5.80
N SER A 411 0.00 -11.94 6.06
CA SER A 411 0.00 -13.20 6.83
C SER A 411 1.04 -13.34 7.94
N GLU A 412 1.27 -12.31 8.75
CA GLU A 412 1.97 -12.52 10.03
C GLU A 412 0.98 -12.45 11.19
N GLN A 413 0.59 -13.63 11.67
CA GLN A 413 -0.11 -13.80 12.95
C GLN A 413 0.86 -13.52 14.08
N ALA A 414 0.72 -12.36 14.71
CA ALA A 414 1.28 -12.10 16.03
C ALA A 414 0.13 -11.92 17.03
N SER A 415 0.25 -12.57 18.19
CA SER A 415 -0.55 -12.20 19.35
C SER A 415 0.21 -11.14 20.12
N GLN A 416 -0.40 -9.97 20.28
CA GLN A 416 0.13 -8.92 21.13
C GLN A 416 -0.64 -8.93 22.46
N SER A 417 0.09 -8.73 23.56
CA SER A 417 -0.50 -8.60 24.89
C SER A 417 -0.09 -7.26 25.48
N LEU A 418 -1.09 -6.46 25.85
CA LEU A 418 -0.94 -5.21 26.57
C LEU A 418 -1.49 -5.42 27.99
N ASN A 419 -0.66 -5.95 28.90
CA ASN A 419 -1.10 -6.33 30.26
C ASN A 419 -1.86 -5.24 31.02
N ASP A 420 -1.60 -3.97 30.70
CA ASP A 420 -2.16 -2.82 31.39
C ASP A 420 -3.28 -2.11 30.62
N PHE A 421 -3.60 -2.55 29.39
CA PHE A 421 -4.62 -1.95 28.54
C PHE A 421 -5.55 -3.00 27.94
N ASP A 422 -6.84 -2.76 28.03
CA ASP A 422 -7.84 -3.54 27.31
C ASP A 422 -7.99 -2.99 25.90
N VAL A 423 -8.12 -3.88 24.92
CA VAL A 423 -8.41 -3.53 23.54
C VAL A 423 -9.86 -3.88 23.24
N ILE A 424 -10.63 -2.89 22.81
CA ILE A 424 -12.06 -3.00 22.54
C ILE A 424 -12.28 -2.71 21.05
N ASP A 425 -12.74 -3.72 20.31
CA ASP A 425 -13.21 -3.56 18.94
C ASP A 425 -14.66 -3.05 18.95
N PHE A 426 -14.88 -1.82 18.47
CA PHE A 426 -16.22 -1.22 18.34
C PHE A 426 -16.62 -1.04 16.87
N SER A 427 -15.99 -1.78 15.95
CA SER A 427 -16.28 -1.72 14.53
C SER A 427 -17.76 -2.00 14.24
N SER A 428 -18.38 -1.17 13.40
CA SER A 428 -19.80 -1.26 13.08
C SER A 428 -20.10 -0.66 11.71
N GLY A 429 -20.90 -1.37 10.91
CA GLY A 429 -21.22 -0.95 9.55
C GLY A 429 -19.95 -0.79 8.69
N SER A 430 -19.73 0.42 8.14
CA SER A 430 -18.54 0.76 7.35
C SER A 430 -17.43 1.41 8.17
N ILE A 431 -17.49 1.33 9.50
CA ILE A 431 -16.49 1.91 10.41
C ILE A 431 -15.70 0.77 11.03
N PHE A 432 -14.38 0.80 10.89
CA PHE A 432 -13.47 0.02 11.71
C PHE A 432 -13.02 0.88 12.88
N GLY A 433 -13.08 0.35 14.10
CA GLY A 433 -12.89 1.14 15.31
C GLY A 433 -12.31 0.34 16.47
N TRP A 434 -11.29 0.89 17.13
CA TRP A 434 -10.61 0.25 18.25
C TRP A 434 -10.35 1.23 19.38
N GLN A 435 -10.52 0.78 20.62
CA GLN A 435 -10.20 1.56 21.81
C GLN A 435 -9.20 0.79 22.67
N TYR A 436 -8.12 1.46 23.06
CA TYR A 436 -7.12 0.96 24.01
C TYR A 436 -7.36 1.70 25.33
N LYS A 437 -7.90 1.02 26.35
CA LYS A 437 -8.26 1.64 27.62
C LYS A 437 -7.38 1.11 28.74
N LEU A 438 -6.84 1.98 29.59
CA LEU A 438 -6.12 1.58 30.79
C LEU A 438 -7.00 0.62 31.61
N ALA A 439 -6.48 -0.57 31.91
CA ALA A 439 -7.21 -1.67 32.51
C ALA A 439 -6.71 -2.02 33.91
N SER A 440 -5.46 -1.68 34.25
CA SER A 440 -4.92 -1.91 35.59
C SER A 440 -3.89 -0.86 36.03
N VAL A 441 -3.81 -0.64 37.34
CA VAL A 441 -2.83 0.24 37.99
C VAL A 441 -2.22 -0.47 39.19
N SER A 442 -0.90 -0.68 39.18
CA SER A 442 -0.19 -1.42 40.25
C SER A 442 -0.80 -2.80 40.57
N GLY A 443 -1.33 -3.50 39.57
CA GLY A 443 -1.98 -4.81 39.73
C GLY A 443 -3.44 -4.76 40.21
N HIS A 444 -4.01 -3.57 40.39
CA HIS A 444 -5.44 -3.37 40.69
C HIS A 444 -6.22 -3.06 39.41
N PRO A 445 -7.44 -3.59 39.24
CA PRO A 445 -8.29 -3.22 38.11
C PRO A 445 -8.55 -1.71 38.06
N TYR A 446 -8.55 -1.14 36.85
CA TYR A 446 -8.86 0.27 36.59
C TYR A 446 -10.04 0.33 35.62
N LYS A 447 -11.22 0.71 36.10
CA LYS A 447 -12.45 0.86 35.29
C LYS A 447 -12.84 2.32 35.12
N LYS A 448 -12.55 3.13 36.15
CA LYS A 448 -12.81 4.56 36.25
C LYS A 448 -11.66 5.24 36.99
N TRP A 449 -11.58 6.57 36.91
CA TRP A 449 -10.44 7.33 37.43
C TRP A 449 -10.31 7.28 38.96
N GLU A 450 -11.42 7.04 39.66
CA GLU A 450 -11.46 6.87 41.11
C GLU A 450 -10.68 5.62 41.55
N ASP A 451 -10.60 4.60 40.70
CA ASP A 451 -9.87 3.35 41.00
C ASP A 451 -8.34 3.57 41.09
N LEU A 452 -7.86 4.76 40.71
CA LEU A 452 -6.47 5.16 40.95
C LEU A 452 -6.19 5.45 42.42
N HIS A 453 -7.19 5.75 43.24
CA HIS A 453 -7.01 6.01 44.66
C HIS A 453 -6.93 4.73 45.47
N ASN A 454 -6.07 4.76 46.47
CA ASN A 454 -5.86 3.66 47.40
C ASN A 454 -6.48 4.02 48.75
N ASP A 455 -7.64 3.43 49.02
CA ASP A 455 -8.41 3.62 50.24
C ASP A 455 -7.68 3.19 51.51
N THR A 456 -6.64 2.35 51.41
CA THR A 456 -5.94 1.79 52.58
C THR A 456 -4.98 2.79 53.22
N TRP A 457 -4.33 3.64 52.43
CA TRP A 457 -3.30 4.58 52.93
C TRP A 457 -3.43 6.01 52.41
N GLY A 458 -4.48 6.31 51.65
CA GLY A 458 -4.85 7.68 51.35
C GLY A 458 -4.03 8.35 50.24
N GLY A 459 -3.79 7.62 49.16
CA GLY A 459 -2.91 8.05 48.06
C GLY A 459 -3.36 7.52 46.71
N LEU A 460 -2.51 7.63 45.70
CA LEU A 460 -2.72 7.17 44.34
C LEU A 460 -1.81 5.99 44.03
N TYR A 461 -2.36 4.94 43.43
CA TYR A 461 -1.60 3.84 42.86
C TYR A 461 -0.56 4.32 41.85
N GLY A 462 0.51 3.52 41.71
CA GLY A 462 1.50 3.73 40.68
C GLY A 462 0.92 3.41 39.30
N LEU A 463 1.27 4.23 38.31
CA LEU A 463 0.86 4.02 36.93
C LEU A 463 1.77 2.98 36.25
N PRO A 464 1.19 2.10 35.40
CA PRO A 464 1.97 1.20 34.56
C PRO A 464 2.85 1.98 33.57
N ASN A 465 3.84 1.30 32.98
CA ASN A 465 4.80 1.98 32.10
C ASN A 465 4.14 2.56 30.85
N LEU A 466 3.26 1.80 30.20
CA LEU A 466 2.55 2.24 28.98
C LEU A 466 1.66 3.47 29.19
N ALA A 467 1.17 3.70 30.41
CA ALA A 467 0.42 4.93 30.73
C ALA A 467 1.31 6.19 30.82
N LYS A 468 2.64 6.02 30.91
CA LYS A 468 3.62 7.11 31.10
C LYS A 468 4.62 7.19 29.94
N SER A 469 4.55 6.29 28.99
CA SER A 469 5.50 6.16 27.89
C SER A 469 4.77 6.10 26.56
N THR A 470 5.53 5.99 25.47
CA THR A 470 4.97 5.74 24.16
C THR A 470 4.19 4.43 24.13
N LEU A 471 2.93 4.49 23.70
CA LEU A 471 2.14 3.35 23.26
C LEU A 471 2.10 3.38 21.73
N THR A 472 2.38 2.25 21.10
CA THR A 472 2.29 2.07 19.66
C THR A 472 1.07 1.22 19.36
N ASP A 473 0.10 1.77 18.62
CA ASP A 473 -1.04 0.98 18.17
C ASP A 473 -0.74 0.27 16.85
N GLU A 474 -1.26 -0.94 16.73
CA GLU A 474 -1.26 -1.70 15.49
C GLU A 474 -2.71 -1.94 15.11
N TYR A 475 -3.11 -1.41 13.96
CA TYR A 475 -4.46 -1.56 13.44
C TYR A 475 -4.39 -1.82 11.94
N GLU A 476 -5.41 -2.47 11.39
CA GLU A 476 -5.57 -2.58 9.95
C GLU A 476 -7.06 -2.70 9.61
N GLY A 477 -7.48 -1.97 8.57
CA GLY A 477 -8.80 -2.04 7.99
C GLY A 477 -8.71 -2.28 6.48
N ILE A 478 -9.47 -3.24 5.98
CA ILE A 478 -9.54 -3.62 4.57
C ILE A 478 -10.94 -3.32 4.06
N TYR A 479 -11.02 -2.50 3.02
CA TYR A 479 -12.23 -2.26 2.25
C TYR A 479 -12.11 -2.90 0.87
N ALA A 480 -13.23 -3.37 0.33
CA ALA A 480 -13.34 -3.93 -1.01
C ALA A 480 -14.25 -3.08 -1.91
N ALA A 481 -13.93 -3.07 -3.20
CA ALA A 481 -14.71 -2.48 -4.27
C ALA A 481 -14.80 -3.46 -5.46
N SER A 482 -15.68 -3.15 -6.41
CA SER A 482 -15.78 -3.92 -7.67
C SER A 482 -14.46 -3.86 -8.45
N LEU A 483 -14.14 -4.95 -9.16
CA LEU A 483 -12.97 -5.01 -10.03
C LEU A 483 -12.94 -3.92 -11.11
N GLN A 484 -14.12 -3.51 -11.58
CA GLN A 484 -14.28 -2.50 -12.61
C GLN A 484 -14.29 -1.07 -12.07
N ASP A 485 -14.15 -0.90 -10.75
CA ASP A 485 -14.22 0.41 -10.13
C ASP A 485 -12.96 1.23 -10.43
N GLN A 486 -13.17 2.45 -10.93
CA GLN A 486 -12.12 3.41 -11.28
C GLN A 486 -12.31 4.73 -10.51
N SER A 487 -13.15 4.71 -9.47
CA SER A 487 -13.56 5.90 -8.73
C SER A 487 -12.51 6.36 -7.72
N LEU A 488 -12.66 7.61 -7.30
CA LEU A 488 -11.93 8.21 -6.18
C LEU A 488 -12.76 8.04 -4.90
N TYR A 489 -12.14 7.54 -3.84
CA TYR A 489 -12.77 7.39 -2.53
C TYR A 489 -12.00 8.14 -1.47
N SER A 490 -12.69 8.91 -0.63
CA SER A 490 -12.09 9.50 0.57
C SER A 490 -12.27 8.56 1.75
N VAL A 491 -11.18 8.22 2.43
CA VAL A 491 -11.16 7.40 3.65
C VAL A 491 -10.59 8.25 4.78
N GLU A 492 -11.35 8.39 5.84
CA GLU A 492 -10.94 9.09 7.06
C GLU A 492 -10.27 8.10 8.01
N ASN A 493 -9.12 8.50 8.56
CA ASN A 493 -8.36 7.81 9.59
C ASN A 493 -8.22 8.77 10.79
N VAL A 494 -8.91 8.46 11.90
CA VAL A 494 -8.97 9.31 13.10
C VAL A 494 -8.32 8.60 14.27
N ASN A 495 -7.47 9.34 14.97
CA ASN A 495 -6.73 8.88 16.14
C ASN A 495 -7.06 9.86 17.27
N LEU A 496 -7.45 9.38 18.45
CA LEU A 496 -7.79 10.19 19.62
C LEU A 496 -6.98 9.71 20.81
N GLN A 497 -6.17 10.61 21.38
CA GLN A 497 -5.45 10.35 22.62
C GLN A 497 -6.15 11.07 23.76
N SER A 498 -6.46 10.34 24.83
CA SER A 498 -7.01 10.89 26.07
C SER A 498 -5.98 10.77 27.19
N VAL A 499 -5.67 11.90 27.83
CA VAL A 499 -4.76 11.96 28.99
C VAL A 499 -5.48 12.51 30.23
N ARG A 500 -5.02 12.08 31.40
CA ARG A 500 -5.62 12.42 32.69
C ARG A 500 -4.57 12.82 33.72
N HIS A 501 -4.83 13.91 34.43
CA HIS A 501 -4.13 14.32 35.63
C HIS A 501 -5.00 14.02 36.84
N THR A 502 -4.47 13.31 37.83
CA THR A 502 -5.19 13.00 39.08
C THR A 502 -4.34 13.33 40.30
N TRP A 503 -4.90 14.00 41.30
CA TRP A 503 -4.19 14.36 42.53
C TRP A 503 -5.09 14.30 43.78
N VAL A 504 -4.48 14.07 44.94
CA VAL A 504 -5.13 14.08 46.24
C VAL A 504 -4.88 15.43 46.90
N SER A 505 -5.98 16.14 47.18
CA SER A 505 -5.98 17.39 47.92
C SER A 505 -6.27 17.10 49.38
N HIS A 506 -5.33 17.41 50.27
CA HIS A 506 -5.56 17.37 51.71
C HIS A 506 -6.12 18.72 52.15
N ASP A 507 -7.41 18.79 52.45
CA ASP A 507 -7.96 19.96 53.13
C ASP A 507 -7.68 19.85 54.64
N TYR A 508 -7.56 20.98 55.33
CA TYR A 508 -7.08 21.10 56.73
C TYR A 508 -7.87 20.29 57.79
N VAL A 509 -8.88 19.50 57.40
CA VAL A 509 -9.79 18.76 58.26
C VAL A 509 -9.97 17.33 57.72
N LEU A 510 -8.94 16.48 57.83
CA LEU A 510 -9.01 14.99 57.79
C LEU A 510 -9.73 14.30 56.60
N TRP A 511 -10.17 15.01 55.57
CA TRP A 511 -10.80 14.43 54.37
C TRP A 511 -9.87 14.59 53.17
N GLU A 512 -9.59 13.48 52.52
CA GLU A 512 -8.92 13.45 51.23
C GLU A 512 -9.94 13.68 50.13
N GLU A 513 -9.69 14.66 49.27
CA GLU A 513 -10.47 14.88 48.06
C GLU A 513 -9.60 14.52 46.87
N ILE A 514 -9.96 13.45 46.15
CA ILE A 514 -9.31 13.12 44.88
C ILE A 514 -9.89 14.04 43.82
N LYS A 515 -9.00 14.69 43.08
CA LYS A 515 -9.32 15.61 41.99
C LYS A 515 -8.72 15.08 40.72
N THR A 516 -9.41 15.34 39.61
CA THR A 516 -8.92 14.96 38.30
C THR A 516 -9.25 16.04 37.27
N THR A 517 -8.40 16.12 36.25
CA THR A 517 -8.62 16.85 35.01
C THR A 517 -8.29 15.90 33.87
N SER A 518 -9.11 15.84 32.83
CA SER A 518 -8.83 15.08 31.62
C SER A 518 -9.03 15.94 30.39
N CYS A 519 -8.42 15.52 29.29
CA CYS A 519 -8.52 16.15 27.99
C CYS A 519 -8.19 15.11 26.92
N GLY A 520 -8.60 15.39 25.68
CA GLY A 520 -8.27 14.57 24.54
C GLY A 520 -7.85 15.41 23.35
N LYS A 521 -7.03 14.82 22.47
CA LYS A 521 -6.67 15.40 21.18
C LYS A 521 -6.96 14.41 20.07
N ALA A 522 -7.84 14.81 19.16
CA ALA A 522 -8.12 14.09 17.94
C ALA A 522 -7.16 14.52 16.83
N ALA A 523 -6.73 13.56 16.03
CA ALA A 523 -5.83 13.71 14.91
C ALA A 523 -6.40 12.93 13.71
N GLY A 524 -7.13 13.63 12.84
CA GLY A 524 -7.73 13.08 11.64
C GLY A 524 -6.83 13.22 10.40
N SER A 525 -6.85 12.22 9.53
CA SER A 525 -6.29 12.27 8.18
C SER A 525 -7.37 11.80 7.21
N VAL A 526 -7.64 12.59 6.17
CA VAL A 526 -8.49 12.16 5.06
C VAL A 526 -7.60 11.83 3.88
N VAL A 527 -7.64 10.57 3.45
CA VAL A 527 -6.89 10.06 2.30
C VAL A 527 -7.87 9.77 1.17
N THR A 528 -7.71 10.46 0.05
CA THR A 528 -8.36 10.10 -1.20
C THR A 528 -7.55 9.01 -1.89
N VAL A 529 -8.17 7.88 -2.22
CA VAL A 529 -7.57 6.77 -2.98
C VAL A 529 -8.15 6.73 -4.39
N ASP A 530 -7.28 6.54 -5.38
CA ASP A 530 -7.65 6.39 -6.79
C ASP A 530 -7.57 4.91 -7.18
N LEU A 531 -8.73 4.26 -7.29
CA LEU A 531 -8.78 2.86 -7.69
C LEU A 531 -8.41 2.64 -9.16
N SER A 532 -8.39 3.68 -10.01
CA SER A 532 -7.89 3.55 -11.39
C SER A 532 -6.39 3.33 -11.46
N SER A 533 -5.69 3.67 -10.37
CA SER A 533 -4.26 3.51 -10.24
C SER A 533 -3.83 2.04 -10.12
N VAL A 534 -4.75 1.15 -9.76
CA VAL A 534 -4.52 -0.30 -9.74
C VAL A 534 -5.49 -1.04 -10.65
N ASN A 535 -4.99 -2.03 -11.38
CA ASN A 535 -5.80 -2.89 -12.25
C ASN A 535 -5.30 -4.32 -12.12
N VAL A 536 -6.18 -5.28 -12.35
CA VAL A 536 -5.77 -6.69 -12.40
C VAL A 536 -4.66 -6.85 -13.41
N ALA A 537 -3.71 -7.73 -13.11
CA ALA A 537 -2.76 -8.19 -14.10
C ALA A 537 -3.57 -8.76 -15.26
N LYS A 538 -3.58 -8.05 -16.39
CA LYS A 538 -3.85 -8.75 -17.65
C LYS A 538 -2.79 -9.86 -17.71
N LEU A 539 -3.22 -11.11 -17.93
CA LEU A 539 -2.33 -12.24 -18.22
C LEU A 539 -1.23 -11.76 -19.20
N GLY A 540 -0.02 -12.32 -19.18
CA GLY A 540 1.07 -11.85 -20.06
C GLY A 540 1.77 -10.53 -19.69
N THR A 541 1.35 -9.78 -18.66
CA THR A 541 2.30 -8.92 -17.89
C THR A 541 3.19 -9.73 -16.94
N ILE A 542 2.85 -11.01 -16.78
CA ILE A 542 3.59 -12.08 -16.10
C ILE A 542 4.15 -12.99 -17.19
N PRO A 543 5.27 -13.70 -16.98
CA PRO A 543 5.69 -14.77 -17.87
C PRO A 543 4.50 -15.66 -18.27
N PHE A 544 4.15 -15.63 -19.55
CA PHE A 544 3.10 -16.48 -20.13
C PHE A 544 3.79 -17.69 -20.74
N ARG A 545 3.25 -18.89 -20.51
CA ARG A 545 3.70 -20.10 -21.18
C ARG A 545 2.50 -20.97 -21.52
N GLU A 546 2.37 -21.30 -22.79
CA GLU A 546 1.39 -22.24 -23.32
C GLU A 546 2.11 -23.35 -24.09
N THR A 547 1.75 -24.60 -23.81
CA THR A 547 2.32 -25.81 -24.43
C THR A 547 1.24 -26.63 -25.17
N PHE A 548 -0.03 -26.23 -25.04
CA PHE A 548 -1.18 -26.92 -25.64
C PHE A 548 -1.27 -28.42 -25.30
N ASP A 549 -0.59 -28.87 -24.22
CA ASP A 549 -0.67 -30.24 -23.72
C ASP A 549 -2.11 -30.62 -23.31
N GLN A 550 -2.90 -29.62 -22.93
CA GLN A 550 -4.33 -29.74 -22.60
C GLN A 550 -5.25 -29.30 -23.75
N GLY A 551 -4.69 -29.07 -24.94
CA GLY A 551 -5.38 -28.51 -26.10
C GLY A 551 -5.57 -26.99 -26.05
N VAL A 552 -6.44 -26.46 -26.91
CA VAL A 552 -6.74 -25.03 -27.00
C VAL A 552 -7.91 -24.73 -26.06
N ALA A 553 -7.61 -24.28 -24.84
CA ALA A 553 -8.62 -23.93 -23.86
C ALA A 553 -9.36 -22.64 -24.27
N SER A 554 -10.68 -22.69 -24.39
CA SER A 554 -11.51 -21.52 -24.76
C SER A 554 -11.53 -20.41 -23.70
N SER A 555 -11.03 -20.69 -22.49
CA SER A 555 -10.81 -19.69 -21.44
C SER A 555 -9.54 -18.88 -21.63
N VAL A 556 -8.63 -19.32 -22.50
CA VAL A 556 -7.34 -18.67 -22.78
C VAL A 556 -7.29 -18.12 -24.20
N TRP A 557 -7.85 -18.86 -25.16
CA TRP A 557 -7.74 -18.56 -26.59
C TRP A 557 -9.11 -18.32 -27.23
N THR A 558 -9.19 -17.28 -28.06
CA THR A 558 -10.36 -16.94 -28.87
C THR A 558 -9.98 -17.01 -30.34
N GLU A 559 -10.78 -17.71 -31.12
CA GLU A 559 -10.64 -17.75 -32.58
C GLU A 559 -11.24 -16.49 -33.21
N ILE A 560 -10.47 -15.86 -34.10
CA ILE A 560 -10.92 -14.75 -34.95
C ILE A 560 -10.71 -15.12 -36.41
N ASN A 561 -11.70 -14.83 -37.24
CA ASN A 561 -11.64 -15.02 -38.68
C ASN A 561 -11.86 -13.71 -39.42
N GLU A 562 -10.85 -13.29 -40.16
CA GLU A 562 -10.88 -12.14 -41.07
C GLU A 562 -10.86 -12.57 -42.55
N GLY A 563 -10.68 -13.86 -42.83
CA GLY A 563 -10.70 -14.44 -44.17
C GLY A 563 -12.12 -14.48 -44.73
N ILE A 564 -12.34 -13.79 -45.86
CA ILE A 564 -13.65 -13.70 -46.51
C ILE A 564 -13.75 -14.65 -47.71
N THR A 565 -12.63 -14.94 -48.37
CA THR A 565 -12.58 -15.80 -49.55
C THR A 565 -12.78 -17.26 -49.15
N ASP A 566 -11.99 -17.74 -48.20
CA ASP A 566 -12.27 -18.96 -47.45
C ASP A 566 -12.45 -18.56 -45.99
N SER A 567 -13.63 -18.85 -45.46
CA SER A 567 -14.06 -18.45 -44.11
C SER A 567 -14.22 -19.65 -43.19
N SER A 568 -13.49 -20.74 -43.45
CA SER A 568 -13.61 -22.01 -42.72
C SER A 568 -12.43 -22.34 -41.80
N PRO A 569 -12.02 -21.46 -40.86
CA PRO A 569 -10.96 -21.77 -39.91
C PRO A 569 -11.29 -23.05 -39.12
N SER A 570 -10.25 -23.81 -38.77
CA SER A 570 -10.42 -24.99 -37.93
C SER A 570 -9.25 -25.13 -36.97
N TRP A 571 -9.28 -24.34 -35.89
CA TRP A 571 -8.31 -24.43 -34.82
C TRP A 571 -8.63 -25.59 -33.89
N ARG A 572 -7.62 -26.41 -33.59
CA ARG A 572 -7.73 -27.59 -32.72
C ARG A 572 -6.51 -27.69 -31.82
N GLY A 573 -6.72 -28.09 -30.58
CA GLY A 573 -5.64 -28.53 -29.70
C GLY A 573 -5.46 -30.03 -29.75
N GLY A 574 -4.26 -30.51 -30.03
CA GLY A 574 -3.96 -31.94 -30.02
C GLY A 574 -2.48 -32.24 -30.20
N GLY A 575 -1.96 -33.19 -29.42
CA GLY A 575 -0.56 -33.61 -29.49
C GLY A 575 0.45 -32.57 -29.03
N GLY A 576 0.07 -31.69 -28.08
CA GLY A 576 0.94 -30.62 -27.59
C GLY A 576 1.07 -29.44 -28.55
N ALA A 577 0.09 -29.20 -29.42
CA ALA A 577 0.11 -28.05 -30.32
C ALA A 577 -1.31 -27.52 -30.61
N ALA A 578 -1.40 -26.21 -30.82
CA ALA A 578 -2.53 -25.59 -31.52
C ALA A 578 -2.31 -25.75 -33.02
N THR A 579 -3.27 -26.36 -33.71
CA THR A 579 -3.19 -26.66 -35.14
C THR A 579 -4.36 -26.00 -35.88
N GLU A 580 -4.08 -25.34 -36.99
CA GLU A 580 -5.07 -24.80 -37.91
C GLU A 580 -5.08 -25.63 -39.20
N THR A 581 -6.27 -26.08 -39.62
CA THR A 581 -6.46 -26.95 -40.80
C THR A 581 -7.54 -26.47 -41.76
N GLY A 582 -8.02 -25.23 -41.57
CA GLY A 582 -9.18 -24.66 -42.24
C GLY A 582 -8.85 -23.82 -43.47
N SER A 583 -7.58 -23.43 -43.65
CA SER A 583 -7.13 -22.65 -44.80
C SER A 583 -7.91 -21.34 -44.96
N ALA A 584 -8.29 -20.67 -43.88
CA ALA A 584 -9.05 -19.41 -43.97
C ALA A 584 -8.18 -18.27 -44.55
N PHE A 585 -8.69 -17.54 -45.54
CA PHE A 585 -7.97 -16.43 -46.18
C PHE A 585 -8.89 -15.45 -46.91
N ASP A 586 -8.32 -14.30 -47.25
CA ASP A 586 -8.86 -13.35 -48.20
C ASP A 586 -7.87 -13.08 -49.33
N TYR A 587 -8.39 -12.83 -50.54
CA TYR A 587 -7.57 -12.31 -51.63
C TYR A 587 -7.29 -10.83 -51.36
N PRO A 588 -6.02 -10.41 -51.31
CA PRO A 588 -5.72 -9.00 -51.11
C PRO A 588 -6.37 -8.15 -52.20
N GLN A 589 -6.97 -7.01 -51.82
CA GLN A 589 -7.71 -6.17 -52.78
C GLN A 589 -6.80 -5.60 -53.87
N THR A 590 -5.50 -5.51 -53.60
CA THR A 590 -4.48 -5.20 -54.59
C THR A 590 -3.83 -6.50 -55.07
N ALA A 591 -4.30 -7.03 -56.21
CA ALA A 591 -3.88 -8.31 -56.82
C ALA A 591 -2.43 -8.35 -57.37
N ALA A 592 -1.49 -7.64 -56.75
CA ALA A 592 -0.08 -7.68 -57.13
C ALA A 592 0.73 -8.54 -56.13
N ASP A 593 1.66 -9.33 -56.65
CA ASP A 593 2.68 -10.04 -55.88
C ASP A 593 3.30 -9.06 -54.87
N GLY A 594 3.07 -9.28 -53.57
CA GLY A 594 3.56 -8.42 -52.49
C GLY A 594 2.51 -7.73 -51.62
N ALA A 595 1.21 -7.96 -51.85
CA ALA A 595 0.15 -7.36 -51.04
C ALA A 595 0.32 -7.61 -49.53
N VAL A 596 0.08 -6.58 -48.72
CA VAL A 596 0.35 -6.58 -47.26
C VAL A 596 -0.88 -6.91 -46.42
N ASP A 597 -2.07 -6.77 -47.01
CA ASP A 597 -3.41 -6.96 -46.43
C ASP A 597 -3.90 -8.41 -46.53
N MET A 598 -3.00 -9.38 -46.29
CA MET A 598 -3.33 -10.81 -46.30
C MET A 598 -4.15 -11.18 -45.04
N ARG A 599 -5.47 -11.06 -45.09
CA ARG A 599 -6.39 -11.34 -43.97
C ARG A 599 -6.73 -12.83 -43.91
N GLY A 600 -6.60 -13.45 -42.75
CA GLY A 600 -6.76 -14.90 -42.55
C GLY A 600 -7.46 -15.19 -41.23
N THR A 601 -6.99 -16.18 -40.49
CA THR A 601 -7.49 -16.50 -39.14
C THR A 601 -6.38 -16.40 -38.10
N TYR A 602 -6.75 -16.16 -36.85
CA TYR A 602 -5.82 -16.23 -35.74
C TYR A 602 -6.48 -16.68 -34.44
N LEU A 603 -5.69 -17.33 -33.57
CA LEU A 603 -6.02 -17.55 -32.17
C LEU A 603 -5.41 -16.44 -31.32
N VAL A 604 -6.23 -15.56 -30.78
CA VAL A 604 -5.79 -14.51 -29.85
C VAL A 604 -5.89 -15.01 -28.41
N ALA A 605 -4.89 -14.72 -27.59
CA ALA A 605 -4.98 -14.87 -26.14
C ALA A 605 -5.32 -13.50 -25.55
N PRO A 606 -6.61 -13.10 -25.45
CA PRO A 606 -7.02 -11.71 -25.19
C PRO A 606 -6.48 -11.20 -23.86
N ASP A 607 -6.35 -12.08 -22.89
CA ASP A 607 -5.87 -11.68 -21.58
C ASP A 607 -4.35 -11.47 -21.56
N THR A 608 -3.59 -11.84 -22.58
CA THR A 608 -2.13 -11.59 -22.66
C THR A 608 -1.79 -10.10 -22.86
N ALA A 609 -0.56 -9.69 -22.49
CA ALA A 609 -0.08 -8.30 -22.66
C ALA A 609 1.42 -8.23 -22.96
N PHE A 610 1.80 -8.39 -24.23
CA PHE A 610 3.20 -8.24 -24.67
C PHE A 610 3.51 -6.79 -25.10
N GLY A 611 4.52 -6.19 -24.49
CA GLY A 611 4.99 -4.84 -24.82
C GLY A 611 6.52 -4.72 -24.94
N GLN A 612 7.25 -5.19 -23.93
CA GLN A 612 8.71 -5.25 -23.88
C GLN A 612 9.16 -6.69 -23.57
N GLY A 613 10.34 -7.07 -24.03
CA GLY A 613 10.91 -8.40 -23.83
C GLY A 613 10.83 -9.30 -25.05
N ALA A 614 10.48 -10.57 -24.87
CA ALA A 614 10.38 -11.52 -25.97
C ALA A 614 9.04 -12.27 -25.98
N LEU A 615 8.41 -12.31 -27.16
CA LEU A 615 7.37 -13.28 -27.50
C LEU A 615 8.03 -14.36 -28.37
N SER A 616 7.89 -15.63 -28.01
CA SER A 616 8.41 -16.74 -28.79
C SER A 616 7.37 -17.83 -28.95
N ALA A 617 7.43 -18.56 -30.06
CA ALA A 617 6.67 -19.78 -30.28
C ALA A 617 7.48 -20.72 -31.18
N LYS A 618 7.29 -22.03 -30.99
CA LYS A 618 7.62 -23.02 -32.01
C LYS A 618 6.51 -23.06 -33.03
N ILE A 619 6.88 -23.03 -34.31
CA ILE A 619 5.94 -23.08 -35.43
C ILE A 619 6.33 -24.21 -36.37
N TYR A 620 5.35 -25.02 -36.81
CA TYR A 620 5.49 -26.00 -37.88
C TYR A 620 4.62 -25.56 -39.05
N ALA A 621 5.23 -25.36 -40.22
CA ALA A 621 4.54 -25.03 -41.46
C ALA A 621 4.51 -26.27 -42.37
N GLY A 622 3.34 -26.91 -42.50
CA GLY A 622 3.10 -28.02 -43.41
C GLY A 622 2.64 -27.59 -44.81
N ASP A 623 2.25 -26.33 -44.93
CA ASP A 623 1.78 -25.66 -46.13
C ASP A 623 2.69 -24.45 -46.45
N PRO A 624 3.03 -24.15 -47.72
CA PRO A 624 3.91 -23.03 -48.06
C PRO A 624 3.30 -21.63 -47.94
N ASP A 625 2.02 -21.48 -47.60
CA ASP A 625 1.34 -20.18 -47.51
C ASP A 625 1.67 -19.39 -46.22
N GLY A 626 0.81 -18.45 -45.83
CA GLY A 626 1.13 -17.40 -44.85
C GLY A 626 0.91 -17.81 -43.40
N PHE A 627 1.90 -17.60 -42.52
CA PHE A 627 1.77 -17.86 -41.09
C PHE A 627 2.64 -16.94 -40.24
N GLY A 628 2.40 -16.85 -38.93
CA GLY A 628 3.31 -16.16 -38.02
C GLY A 628 2.71 -15.80 -36.67
N LEU A 629 3.17 -14.68 -36.12
CA LEU A 629 2.77 -14.18 -34.80
C LEU A 629 2.23 -12.76 -34.90
N MET A 630 1.20 -12.47 -34.12
CA MET A 630 0.66 -11.13 -33.92
C MET A 630 0.90 -10.70 -32.48
N TYR A 631 1.09 -9.40 -32.28
CA TYR A 631 1.32 -8.86 -30.96
C TYR A 631 0.95 -7.39 -30.85
N ALA A 632 0.86 -6.91 -29.60
CA ALA A 632 0.32 -5.59 -29.28
C ALA A 632 -1.09 -5.38 -29.86
N ILE A 633 -1.90 -6.44 -29.84
CA ILE A 633 -3.30 -6.39 -30.27
C ILE A 633 -4.09 -5.59 -29.25
N ASN A 634 -4.78 -4.54 -29.69
CA ASN A 634 -5.62 -3.72 -28.82
C ASN A 634 -6.93 -4.44 -28.43
N ASP A 635 -7.64 -3.89 -27.44
CA ASP A 635 -8.88 -4.50 -26.92
C ASP A 635 -9.99 -4.64 -27.99
N THR A 636 -9.96 -3.86 -29.07
CA THR A 636 -10.93 -3.97 -30.18
C THR A 636 -10.49 -4.95 -31.27
N GLY A 637 -9.28 -5.51 -31.21
CA GLY A 637 -8.70 -6.38 -32.23
C GLY A 637 -8.37 -5.69 -33.56
N SER A 638 -8.59 -4.39 -33.68
CA SER A 638 -8.50 -3.65 -34.95
C SER A 638 -7.11 -3.09 -35.24
N SER A 639 -6.24 -3.05 -34.22
CA SER A 639 -4.89 -2.51 -34.34
C SER A 639 -3.87 -3.44 -33.69
N TYR A 640 -2.80 -3.75 -34.42
CA TYR A 640 -1.78 -4.72 -34.00
C TYR A 640 -0.50 -4.64 -34.85
N TYR A 641 0.54 -5.33 -34.40
CA TYR A 641 1.66 -5.72 -35.27
C TYR A 641 1.52 -7.18 -35.69
N ARG A 642 1.95 -7.50 -36.90
CA ARG A 642 1.94 -8.87 -37.42
C ARG A 642 3.27 -9.21 -38.09
N VAL A 643 3.93 -10.24 -37.58
CA VAL A 643 5.02 -10.93 -38.25
C VAL A 643 4.41 -12.04 -39.10
N MET A 644 4.75 -12.07 -40.37
CA MET A 644 4.30 -13.11 -41.28
C MET A 644 5.45 -13.63 -42.14
N PHE A 645 5.42 -14.93 -42.38
CA PHE A 645 6.29 -15.67 -43.28
C PHE A 645 5.44 -16.38 -44.33
N ASP A 646 5.97 -16.50 -45.54
CA ASP A 646 5.32 -17.19 -46.64
C ASP A 646 6.41 -17.80 -47.54
N ALA A 647 6.37 -19.13 -47.71
CA ALA A 647 7.37 -19.85 -48.50
C ALA A 647 7.11 -19.77 -49.99
N SER A 648 5.85 -19.75 -50.42
CA SER A 648 5.44 -19.57 -51.82
C SER A 648 5.98 -18.26 -52.39
N LEU A 649 5.97 -17.20 -51.58
CA LEU A 649 6.44 -15.86 -51.94
C LEU A 649 7.90 -15.58 -51.51
N SER A 650 8.54 -16.50 -50.79
CA SER A 650 9.90 -16.32 -50.26
C SER A 650 10.06 -15.03 -49.46
N VAL A 651 9.11 -14.75 -48.55
CA VAL A 651 9.06 -13.48 -47.80
C VAL A 651 8.95 -13.68 -46.29
N ALA A 652 9.65 -12.81 -45.55
CA ALA A 652 9.33 -12.47 -44.18
C ALA A 652 8.95 -10.99 -44.10
N ARG A 653 7.92 -10.64 -43.33
CA ARG A 653 7.51 -9.25 -43.15
C ARG A 653 7.00 -8.94 -41.77
N LEU A 654 7.15 -7.68 -41.39
CA LEU A 654 6.52 -7.07 -40.24
C LEU A 654 5.64 -5.93 -40.72
N VAL A 655 4.35 -6.02 -40.43
CA VAL A 655 3.35 -4.98 -40.74
C VAL A 655 2.78 -4.41 -39.45
N ARG A 656 2.43 -3.13 -39.48
CA ARG A 656 1.55 -2.48 -38.51
C ARG A 656 0.16 -2.38 -39.12
N VAL A 657 -0.87 -2.67 -38.33
CA VAL A 657 -2.26 -2.53 -38.73
C VAL A 657 -2.90 -1.48 -37.86
N ASP A 658 -3.34 -0.37 -38.45
CA ASP A 658 -4.05 0.72 -37.77
C ASP A 658 -5.52 0.70 -38.16
N ASN A 659 -6.40 0.22 -37.29
CA ASN A 659 -7.85 0.12 -37.58
C ASN A 659 -8.13 -0.57 -38.93
N GLY A 660 -7.44 -1.69 -39.17
CA GLY A 660 -7.53 -2.48 -40.40
C GLY A 660 -6.72 -1.95 -41.60
N VAL A 661 -5.98 -0.84 -41.46
CA VAL A 661 -5.08 -0.31 -42.49
C VAL A 661 -3.67 -0.88 -42.30
N PHE A 662 -3.17 -1.60 -43.30
CA PHE A 662 -1.86 -2.26 -43.27
C PHE A 662 -0.74 -1.33 -43.73
N THR A 663 0.34 -1.25 -42.94
CA THR A 663 1.57 -0.54 -43.26
C THR A 663 2.75 -1.50 -43.14
N GLU A 664 3.53 -1.69 -44.20
CA GLU A 664 4.76 -2.50 -44.15
C GLU A 664 5.87 -1.72 -43.44
N LEU A 665 6.41 -2.30 -42.37
CA LEU A 665 7.50 -1.71 -41.59
C LEU A 665 8.86 -2.28 -41.99
N ALA A 666 8.90 -3.58 -42.29
CA ALA A 666 10.08 -4.25 -42.83
C ALA A 666 9.67 -5.48 -43.64
N VAL A 667 10.51 -5.79 -44.64
CA VAL A 667 10.34 -6.94 -45.52
C VAL A 667 11.70 -7.53 -45.88
N ASN A 668 11.76 -8.85 -45.98
CA ASN A 668 12.88 -9.62 -46.51
C ASN A 668 12.33 -10.59 -47.57
N THR A 669 12.44 -10.20 -48.84
CA THR A 669 11.91 -10.92 -50.02
C THR A 669 12.82 -12.04 -50.52
N SER A 670 13.86 -12.41 -49.75
CA SER A 670 14.73 -13.54 -50.04
C SER A 670 14.68 -14.60 -48.94
N TYR A 671 13.81 -14.43 -47.95
CA TYR A 671 13.71 -15.35 -46.83
C TYR A 671 12.71 -16.46 -47.13
N VAL A 672 13.19 -17.70 -47.18
CA VAL A 672 12.33 -18.89 -47.30
C VAL A 672 12.25 -19.54 -45.92
N PRO A 673 11.08 -19.55 -45.25
CA PRO A 673 10.96 -20.22 -43.96
C PRO A 673 11.13 -21.75 -44.11
N PRO A 674 11.70 -22.44 -43.11
CA PRO A 674 11.72 -23.89 -43.08
C PRO A 674 10.31 -24.49 -43.20
N GLN A 675 10.18 -25.49 -44.05
CA GLN A 675 8.93 -26.21 -44.31
C GLN A 675 9.01 -27.63 -43.77
N ASN A 676 7.89 -28.18 -43.32
CA ASN A 676 7.77 -29.53 -42.76
C ASN A 676 8.76 -29.82 -41.60
N THR A 677 9.11 -28.79 -40.84
CA THR A 677 9.95 -28.88 -39.65
C THR A 677 9.56 -27.79 -38.66
N TRP A 678 9.78 -28.04 -37.38
CA TRP A 678 9.63 -27.03 -36.34
C TRP A 678 10.72 -25.95 -36.47
N MET A 679 10.33 -24.70 -36.31
CA MET A 679 11.21 -23.55 -36.17
C MET A 679 10.81 -22.73 -34.95
N THR A 680 11.78 -22.07 -34.31
CA THR A 680 11.48 -21.13 -33.22
C THR A 680 11.43 -19.73 -33.78
N VAL A 681 10.26 -19.10 -33.71
CA VAL A 681 10.09 -17.68 -34.03
C VAL A 681 10.15 -16.89 -32.74
N ARG A 682 10.91 -15.80 -32.72
CA ARG A 682 11.05 -14.91 -31.58
C ARG A 682 10.96 -13.44 -32.00
N VAL A 683 10.01 -12.73 -31.41
CA VAL A 683 9.85 -11.27 -31.49
C VAL A 683 10.49 -10.67 -30.24
N GLU A 684 11.57 -9.90 -30.39
CA GLU A 684 12.18 -9.15 -29.29
C GLU A 684 11.83 -7.67 -29.42
N ARG A 685 11.34 -7.07 -28.33
CA ARG A 685 11.08 -5.64 -28.21
C ARG A 685 11.91 -5.02 -27.11
N GLU A 686 12.67 -4.00 -27.48
CA GLU A 686 13.50 -3.21 -26.59
C GLU A 686 13.30 -1.72 -26.92
N GLY A 687 12.58 -1.02 -26.04
CA GLY A 687 12.08 0.32 -26.32
C GLY A 687 11.20 0.33 -27.56
N THR A 688 11.64 1.07 -28.58
CA THR A 688 10.98 1.22 -29.88
C THR A 688 11.61 0.34 -30.97
N THR A 689 12.52 -0.57 -30.60
CA THR A 689 13.19 -1.46 -31.54
C THR A 689 12.53 -2.84 -31.51
N HIS A 690 12.19 -3.35 -32.70
CA HIS A 690 11.63 -4.67 -32.90
C HIS A 690 12.65 -5.54 -33.65
N ARG A 691 12.93 -6.75 -33.16
CA ARG A 691 13.82 -7.72 -33.81
C ARG A 691 13.10 -9.05 -33.95
N ILE A 692 13.03 -9.56 -35.18
CA ILE A 692 12.38 -10.84 -35.47
C ILE A 692 13.48 -11.86 -35.77
N LYS A 693 13.54 -12.91 -34.98
CA LYS A 693 14.50 -14.00 -35.14
C LYS A 693 13.78 -15.30 -35.49
N VAL A 694 14.41 -16.11 -36.33
CA VAL A 694 14.01 -17.49 -36.59
C VAL A 694 15.20 -18.39 -36.32
N ASN A 695 15.04 -19.34 -35.40
CA ASN A 695 16.14 -20.18 -34.88
C ASN A 695 17.37 -19.33 -34.47
N ASP A 696 17.10 -18.26 -33.70
CA ASP A 696 18.06 -17.26 -33.23
C ASP A 696 18.78 -16.42 -34.30
N GLN A 697 18.49 -16.63 -35.58
CA GLN A 697 19.00 -15.80 -36.67
C GLN A 697 18.09 -14.59 -36.89
N LEU A 698 18.68 -13.38 -36.94
CA LEU A 698 17.93 -12.14 -37.21
C LEU A 698 17.41 -12.14 -38.65
N VAL A 699 16.09 -12.06 -38.81
CA VAL A 699 15.41 -12.03 -40.11
C VAL A 699 14.93 -10.62 -40.45
N LEU A 700 14.38 -9.89 -39.47
CA LEU A 700 13.90 -8.51 -39.62
C LEU A 700 14.31 -7.65 -38.42
N ALA A 701 14.55 -6.36 -38.65
CA ALA A 701 14.75 -5.37 -37.60
C ALA A 701 14.08 -4.04 -37.97
N VAL A 702 13.31 -3.47 -37.05
CA VAL A 702 12.65 -2.17 -37.21
C VAL A 702 13.04 -1.28 -36.02
N PRO A 703 13.90 -0.27 -36.21
CA PRO A 703 14.19 0.72 -35.17
C PRO A 703 13.10 1.80 -35.13
N ASN A 704 12.93 2.43 -33.97
CA ASN A 704 12.09 3.62 -33.78
C ASN A 704 10.59 3.45 -34.07
N GLU A 705 10.06 2.23 -33.94
CA GLU A 705 8.63 1.95 -34.03
C GLU A 705 8.00 1.92 -32.63
N ALA A 706 7.08 2.86 -32.37
CA ALA A 706 6.53 3.10 -31.03
C ALA A 706 5.00 3.15 -30.99
N THR A 707 4.31 2.84 -32.09
CA THR A 707 2.87 3.11 -32.24
C THR A 707 2.05 2.38 -31.17
N TYR A 708 2.32 1.09 -30.92
CA TYR A 708 1.66 0.33 -29.86
C TYR A 708 2.64 -0.10 -28.78
N ALA A 709 2.39 0.35 -27.55
CA ALA A 709 3.26 0.07 -26.43
C ALA A 709 3.15 -1.39 -25.96
N TRP A 710 1.93 -1.96 -25.94
CA TRP A 710 1.63 -3.30 -25.49
C TRP A 710 0.27 -3.77 -26.02
N GLY A 711 -0.05 -5.05 -25.82
CA GLY A 711 -1.36 -5.64 -26.14
C GLY A 711 -1.30 -7.16 -26.22
N SER A 712 -2.41 -7.80 -26.55
CA SER A 712 -2.51 -9.25 -26.61
C SER A 712 -1.64 -9.83 -27.72
N VAL A 713 -1.35 -11.13 -27.63
CA VAL A 713 -0.65 -11.90 -28.65
C VAL A 713 -1.58 -12.87 -29.36
N ALA A 714 -1.28 -13.19 -30.61
CA ALA A 714 -2.03 -14.20 -31.36
C ALA A 714 -1.14 -15.05 -32.27
N LEU A 715 -1.66 -16.23 -32.61
CA LEU A 715 -1.10 -17.18 -33.57
C LEU A 715 -1.80 -16.97 -34.90
N PHE A 716 -1.07 -16.68 -35.98
CA PHE A 716 -1.65 -16.25 -37.25
C PHE A 716 -1.50 -17.29 -38.36
N SER A 717 -2.58 -17.48 -39.12
CA SER A 717 -2.64 -18.33 -40.33
C SER A 717 -3.35 -17.59 -41.47
N TRP A 718 -2.85 -17.75 -42.69
CA TRP A 718 -3.46 -17.29 -43.93
C TRP A 718 -3.29 -18.39 -44.98
N ALA A 719 -4.42 -18.94 -45.45
CA ALA A 719 -4.47 -20.00 -46.45
C ALA A 719 -3.69 -21.29 -46.10
N MET A 720 -3.28 -21.48 -44.84
CA MET A 720 -2.57 -22.70 -44.44
C MET A 720 -3.55 -23.84 -44.22
N SER A 721 -3.31 -24.99 -44.85
CA SER A 721 -4.04 -26.22 -44.54
C SER A 721 -3.40 -27.07 -43.43
N ASP A 722 -2.17 -26.73 -43.01
CA ASP A 722 -1.47 -27.32 -41.85
C ASP A 722 -0.45 -26.32 -41.28
N VAL A 723 -0.83 -25.59 -40.23
CA VAL A 723 0.11 -24.85 -39.39
C VAL A 723 -0.08 -25.21 -37.93
N ARG A 724 1.03 -25.37 -37.19
CA ARG A 724 1.01 -25.77 -35.78
C ARG A 724 1.87 -24.86 -34.93
N PHE A 725 1.42 -24.61 -33.71
CA PHE A 725 2.08 -23.75 -32.73
C PHE A 725 2.24 -24.49 -31.41
N ASP A 726 3.41 -24.36 -30.78
CA ASP A 726 3.75 -24.94 -29.49
C ASP A 726 4.74 -24.02 -28.74
N ASP A 727 4.91 -24.22 -27.43
CA ASP A 727 5.82 -23.50 -26.54
C ASP A 727 5.71 -21.97 -26.73
N VAL A 728 4.49 -21.44 -26.67
CA VAL A 728 4.25 -19.99 -26.76
C VAL A 728 4.66 -19.37 -25.44
N THR A 729 5.69 -18.53 -25.46
CA THR A 729 6.22 -17.87 -24.26
C THR A 729 6.24 -16.36 -24.41
N ILE A 730 5.85 -15.66 -23.35
CA ILE A 730 6.14 -14.22 -23.16
C ILE A 730 7.11 -14.10 -22.00
N THR A 731 8.26 -13.47 -22.22
CA THR A 731 9.21 -13.11 -21.17
C THR A 731 9.37 -11.60 -21.15
N THR A 732 9.12 -10.97 -20.00
CA THR A 732 9.38 -9.55 -19.79
C THR A 732 10.88 -9.29 -19.61
N LEU A 733 11.35 -8.11 -20.02
CA LEU A 733 12.72 -7.64 -19.75
C LEU A 733 12.91 -7.24 -18.29
#